data_AF-A0A7X9IW32-F1
#
_entry.id   AF-A0A7X9IW32-F1
#
_cell.length_a   1.000
_cell.length_b   1.000
_cell.length_c   1.000
_cell.angle_alpha   90.00
_cell.angle_beta   90.00
_cell.angle_gamma   90.00
#
_symmetry.space_group_name_H-M   'P 1'
#
loop_
_entity.id
_entity.type
_entity.pdbx_description
1 polymer ?
#
loop_
_entity_poly.entity_id
_entity_poly.type
_entity_poly.pdbx_seq_one_letter_code
_entity_poly.pdbx_strand_id
1 'polypeptide(L)'
;MGGRLRGNRTGVGTTAFPLRPCSAVLVACFVAVAARIEVAAADCLTPPTDLSPPDGAVVTVPPSFGWVPGDGNEAIYLNVSTEPDLDPINVVNWADDGLHHFTGQVDGFRALVGTTLYWRLVADGCGLRAATPVRSFVVGDVSVDPYYDLYHLGWPGGAWPGWDPHDLSTIEAADLAALRERVGTGGATPDRKLGVSFHVPYFFTGDLSHYQDLLRRLFTVVEAADMPVLIGLDGFEWWGGRPDLWNWWDPSRPGYDDANRNNVEWTSWSPADAVREGWRNWGSPFRLGEPHPNVTSPRVLDANREALAALVPLIREWYETLAPERRYLLAGVKVGWEVNIGTNYFYPLDGADCVVRGTCDPDHAYPVGYAAVSTAGIRTTGTPTADDIARAVRIYMERLTQVVYEGGIPRNKIFTHVGAGTDSALSPYAQPGWSFYTFGAGPAGLSGLEATLDRVAATGWAVSEWGGPGSGAPVAVWRAQLEDYFHHRNNKLLAGFVGLDDGFAAALGQVIDRVDCWMHPPVLRASVAGHDDVLTWAIPGRAVEVYLNVTTDPTPDVHAGFVTVDVVNDRVTGTYRRELAGLGAGTYYAKLFADGCGRRVVSDLATFAVRDDPDGDAGDDGEGSDGGFDDAAIAPETGADGGEIEDAGDGAPDGAPDGEDRASPGGCGCRAGGGANGRVAFPIMVLLLSPVLRVPRRGSRSPDGGPARGRSPADRRPGSPVRTARRARRGAGDGRRRSVALPSPARHPSPRSR
;
A
#
# COMPACT_ATOMS: atom_id res chain seq x y z
N MET A 1 62.19 34.94 -3.29
CA MET A 1 61.89 36.39 -3.20
C MET A 1 61.32 36.60 -1.79
N GLY A 2 61.90 37.30 -0.82
CA GLY A 2 62.71 38.51 -0.84
C GLY A 2 61.89 39.65 -0.19
N GLY A 3 61.93 39.80 1.14
CA GLY A 3 61.23 40.90 1.84
C GLY A 3 61.57 41.01 3.34
N ARG A 4 62.42 41.98 3.68
CA ARG A 4 62.75 42.46 5.04
C ARG A 4 61.70 43.45 5.54
N LEU A 5 61.57 43.60 6.88
CA LEU A 5 61.49 44.87 7.66
C LEU A 5 61.46 44.53 9.18
N ARG A 6 62.50 44.88 9.98
CA ARG A 6 62.54 45.92 11.05
C ARG A 6 61.23 46.02 11.87
N GLY A 7 61.14 45.94 13.20
CA GLY A 7 62.08 46.03 14.32
C GLY A 7 61.52 47.02 15.36
N ASN A 8 61.35 46.62 16.63
CA ASN A 8 61.66 47.48 17.79
C ASN A 8 61.54 46.76 19.14
N ARG A 9 62.57 46.95 19.96
CA ARG A 9 62.67 46.60 21.38
C ARG A 9 62.17 47.76 22.23
N THR A 10 61.51 47.47 23.34
CA THR A 10 61.66 48.22 24.59
C THR A 10 61.68 47.22 25.74
N GLY A 11 62.82 47.18 26.44
CA GLY A 11 62.96 46.46 27.69
C GLY A 11 62.69 47.39 28.86
N VAL A 12 62.12 46.84 29.93
CA VAL A 12 62.22 47.39 31.28
C VAL A 12 62.62 46.23 32.18
N GLY A 13 63.82 46.33 32.75
CA GLY A 13 64.32 45.38 33.73
C GLY A 13 63.80 45.71 35.12
N THR A 14 63.49 44.66 35.88
CA THR A 14 63.35 44.73 37.33
C THR A 14 64.13 43.60 37.98
N THR A 15 64.89 44.01 38.97
CA THR A 15 65.86 43.28 39.79
C THR A 15 65.24 42.15 40.59
N ALA A 16 65.89 40.98 40.57
CA ALA A 16 65.55 39.80 41.37
C ALA A 16 66.14 39.88 42.79
N PHE A 17 65.33 39.54 43.79
CA PHE A 17 65.78 39.09 45.12
C PHE A 17 65.52 37.58 45.22
N PRO A 18 66.45 36.76 45.77
CA PRO A 18 66.24 35.33 45.89
C PRO A 18 65.47 35.01 47.19
N LEU A 19 64.26 34.45 47.04
CA LEU A 19 63.56 33.77 48.13
C LEU A 19 63.76 32.24 47.99
N ARG A 20 63.94 31.61 49.15
CA ARG A 20 64.40 30.22 49.36
C ARG A 20 63.40 29.16 48.85
N PRO A 21 63.86 27.92 48.56
CA PRO A 21 63.07 26.88 47.93
C PRO A 21 62.33 26.04 48.97
N CYS A 22 61.14 26.46 49.40
CA CYS A 22 60.24 25.58 50.17
C CYS A 22 58.81 25.54 49.63
N SER A 23 58.45 26.39 48.66
CA SER A 23 57.07 26.48 48.15
C SER A 23 56.81 25.68 46.86
N ALA A 24 57.86 25.32 46.11
CA ALA A 24 57.71 24.63 44.82
C ALA A 24 57.29 23.16 44.95
N VAL A 25 57.65 22.49 46.05
CA VAL A 25 57.28 21.08 46.29
C VAL A 25 55.81 20.94 46.71
N LEU A 26 55.27 21.92 47.43
CA LEU A 26 53.85 21.93 47.86
C LEU A 26 52.89 22.23 46.70
N VAL A 27 53.27 23.12 45.77
CA VAL A 27 52.47 23.41 44.57
C VAL A 27 52.53 22.25 43.56
N ALA A 28 53.69 21.61 43.38
CA ALA A 28 53.80 20.43 42.53
C ALA A 28 53.02 19.22 43.09
N CYS A 29 52.99 19.03 44.42
CA CYS A 29 52.13 18.03 45.06
C CYS A 29 50.65 18.36 44.93
N PHE A 30 50.22 19.61 45.06
CA PHE A 30 48.81 19.99 44.88
C PHE A 30 48.34 19.84 43.43
N VAL A 31 49.16 20.19 42.45
CA VAL A 31 48.82 20.01 41.02
C VAL A 31 48.83 18.52 40.64
N ALA A 32 49.75 17.72 41.18
CA ALA A 32 49.76 16.27 40.94
C ALA A 32 48.62 15.53 41.66
N VAL A 33 48.18 16.02 42.83
CA VAL A 33 47.01 15.47 43.55
C VAL A 33 45.71 15.93 42.90
N ALA A 34 45.59 17.19 42.44
CA ALA A 34 44.43 17.67 41.69
C ALA A 34 44.30 16.96 40.33
N ALA A 35 45.40 16.78 39.59
CA ALA A 35 45.41 16.01 38.35
C ALA A 35 45.14 14.51 38.57
N ARG A 36 45.60 13.92 39.69
CA ARG A 36 45.23 12.54 40.07
C ARG A 36 43.78 12.41 40.52
N ILE A 37 43.19 13.45 41.13
CA ILE A 37 41.77 13.48 41.49
C ILE A 37 40.90 13.66 40.24
N GLU A 38 41.31 14.49 39.26
CA GLU A 38 40.61 14.60 37.97
C GLU A 38 40.72 13.33 37.12
N VAL A 39 41.86 12.64 37.12
CA VAL A 39 42.02 11.37 36.39
C VAL A 39 41.27 10.23 37.09
N ALA A 40 41.32 10.13 38.42
CA ALA A 40 40.54 9.11 39.15
C ALA A 40 39.03 9.38 39.13
N ALA A 41 38.60 10.64 38.95
CA ALA A 41 37.21 11.03 38.72
C ALA A 41 36.74 10.74 37.28
N ALA A 42 37.65 10.73 36.31
CA ALA A 42 37.34 10.36 34.92
C ALA A 42 37.21 8.84 34.75
N ASP A 43 37.93 8.05 35.55
CA ASP A 43 37.89 6.58 35.50
C ASP A 43 36.64 5.97 36.16
N CYS A 44 35.86 6.75 36.94
CA CYS A 44 34.75 6.22 37.71
C CYS A 44 33.36 6.45 37.09
N LEU A 45 33.29 7.18 35.97
CA LEU A 45 32.02 7.48 35.31
C LEU A 45 32.25 7.55 33.80
N THR A 46 32.01 6.44 33.10
CA THR A 46 32.09 6.43 31.64
C THR A 46 30.73 6.80 31.03
N PRO A 47 30.69 7.75 30.05
CA PRO A 47 29.45 8.10 29.38
C PRO A 47 28.86 6.89 28.67
N PRO A 48 27.53 6.75 28.63
CA PRO A 48 26.92 5.64 27.91
C PRO A 48 27.27 5.65 26.42
N THR A 49 27.45 4.46 25.84
CA THR A 49 27.77 4.27 24.41
C THR A 49 26.61 3.61 23.64
N ASP A 50 26.72 3.48 22.31
CA ASP A 50 25.71 2.89 21.42
C ASP A 50 24.30 3.52 21.51
N LEU A 51 24.30 4.85 21.50
CA LEU A 51 23.12 5.70 21.60
C LEU A 51 22.20 5.56 20.37
N SER A 52 21.00 5.03 20.60
CA SER A 52 19.86 5.03 19.67
C SER A 52 18.72 5.89 20.24
N PRO A 53 17.92 6.62 19.43
CA PRO A 53 18.04 6.77 17.97
C PRO A 53 19.25 7.63 17.55
N PRO A 54 19.83 7.45 16.36
CA PRO A 54 20.91 8.30 15.86
C PRO A 54 20.52 9.78 15.84
N ASP A 55 21.50 10.67 15.96
CA ASP A 55 21.25 12.10 15.80
C ASP A 55 20.69 12.42 14.41
N GLY A 56 19.64 13.23 14.35
CA GLY A 56 18.89 13.56 13.14
C GLY A 56 17.96 12.47 12.61
N ALA A 57 17.75 11.36 13.34
CA ALA A 57 16.88 10.28 12.88
C ALA A 57 15.41 10.72 12.74
N VAL A 58 14.67 10.09 11.84
CA VAL A 58 13.20 10.21 11.75
C VAL A 58 12.57 8.95 12.34
N VAL A 59 11.83 9.09 13.44
CA VAL A 59 11.27 7.95 14.18
C VAL A 59 9.75 7.93 13.99
N THR A 60 9.23 6.89 13.32
CA THR A 60 7.80 6.73 12.98
C THR A 60 7.07 5.76 13.90
N VAL A 61 7.67 5.39 15.02
CA VAL A 61 7.09 4.60 16.12
C VAL A 61 7.60 5.24 17.40
N PRO A 62 6.98 5.03 18.58
CA PRO A 62 7.55 5.53 19.81
C PRO A 62 9.04 5.17 19.91
N PRO A 63 9.96 6.15 20.05
CA PRO A 63 11.39 5.92 20.01
C PRO A 63 11.77 4.99 21.17
N SER A 64 12.54 3.96 20.83
CA SER A 64 13.31 3.20 21.80
C SER A 64 14.68 3.84 21.95
N PHE A 65 14.97 4.30 23.15
CA PHE A 65 16.31 4.77 23.50
C PHE A 65 17.11 3.57 23.99
N GLY A 66 18.36 3.41 23.55
CA GLY A 66 19.24 2.33 23.98
C GLY A 66 20.62 2.86 24.35
N TRP A 67 21.27 2.25 25.34
CA TRP A 67 22.63 2.62 25.76
C TRP A 67 23.35 1.49 26.51
N VAL A 68 24.68 1.51 26.47
CA VAL A 68 25.53 0.66 27.33
C VAL A 68 26.01 1.50 28.53
N PRO A 69 25.73 1.12 29.79
CA PRO A 69 26.25 1.83 30.95
C PRO A 69 27.77 1.75 30.99
N GLY A 70 28.40 2.87 31.28
CA GLY A 70 29.79 2.89 31.71
C GLY A 70 29.99 2.35 33.14
N ASP A 71 31.22 1.96 33.45
CA ASP A 71 31.65 1.55 34.79
C ASP A 71 31.41 2.68 35.80
N GLY A 72 30.88 2.31 36.98
CA GLY A 72 30.69 3.21 38.12
C GLY A 72 29.45 4.12 38.06
N ASN A 73 28.57 3.95 37.07
CA ASN A 73 27.28 4.64 37.01
C ASN A 73 26.32 4.06 38.09
N GLU A 74 25.91 4.91 39.04
CA GLU A 74 24.91 4.57 40.07
C GLU A 74 23.47 4.79 39.58
N ALA A 75 23.26 5.74 38.67
CA ALA A 75 21.99 6.00 38.01
C ALA A 75 22.21 6.62 36.63
N ILE A 76 21.34 6.29 35.67
CA ILE A 76 21.29 6.94 34.35
C ILE A 76 19.90 7.55 34.18
N TYR A 77 19.87 8.80 33.71
CA TYR A 77 18.70 9.58 33.41
C TYR A 77 18.61 9.86 31.91
N LEU A 78 17.47 9.52 31.31
CA LEU A 78 17.12 10.00 29.98
C LEU A 78 16.41 11.34 30.09
N ASN A 79 16.97 12.38 29.46
CA ASN A 79 16.30 13.68 29.30
C ASN A 79 15.81 13.80 27.85
N VAL A 80 14.53 14.13 27.66
CA VAL A 80 13.94 14.44 26.36
C VAL A 80 13.18 15.77 26.44
N SER A 81 13.38 16.66 25.46
CA SER A 81 12.70 17.96 25.34
C SER A 81 12.38 18.30 23.89
N THR A 82 11.48 19.27 23.70
CA THR A 82 11.23 19.92 22.41
C THR A 82 12.23 21.05 22.13
N GLU A 83 13.00 21.47 23.14
CA GLU A 83 14.00 22.54 23.04
C GLU A 83 15.44 21.96 23.05
N PRO A 84 16.38 22.53 22.27
CA PRO A 84 17.74 22.03 22.14
C PRO A 84 18.60 22.15 23.42
N ASP A 85 18.26 23.08 24.32
CA ASP A 85 18.93 23.25 25.62
C ASP A 85 18.41 22.29 26.70
N LEU A 86 17.36 21.52 26.38
CA LEU A 86 16.64 20.63 27.27
C LEU A 86 15.96 21.34 28.45
N ASP A 87 15.59 22.63 28.30
CA ASP A 87 14.85 23.40 29.32
C ASP A 87 13.51 23.92 28.73
N PRO A 88 12.35 23.47 29.26
CA PRO A 88 12.20 22.54 30.36
C PRO A 88 12.46 21.09 29.96
N ILE A 89 12.91 20.27 30.93
CA ILE A 89 12.97 18.80 30.78
C ILE A 89 11.52 18.30 30.82
N ASN A 90 10.88 18.27 29.66
CA ASN A 90 9.42 18.19 29.55
C ASN A 90 8.86 16.78 29.42
N VAL A 91 9.65 15.83 28.91
CA VAL A 91 9.03 14.63 28.30
C VAL A 91 9.23 13.36 29.13
N VAL A 92 10.44 13.10 29.64
CA VAL A 92 10.74 11.95 30.52
C VAL A 92 11.96 12.28 31.37
N ASN A 93 11.92 11.95 32.67
CA ASN A 93 13.10 11.84 33.54
C ASN A 93 12.98 10.47 34.24
N TRP A 94 13.81 9.51 33.81
CA TRP A 94 13.71 8.11 34.25
C TRP A 94 15.05 7.64 34.79
N ALA A 95 15.07 7.08 35.99
CA ALA A 95 16.27 6.49 36.59
C ALA A 95 16.28 4.99 36.32
N ASP A 96 17.35 4.51 35.67
CA ASP A 96 17.55 3.10 35.31
C ASP A 96 17.96 2.24 36.52
N ASP A 97 17.42 1.01 36.62
CA ASP A 97 17.77 -0.05 37.57
C ASP A 97 18.59 -1.20 36.94
N GLY A 98 19.02 -1.04 35.68
CA GLY A 98 19.87 -1.99 34.96
C GLY A 98 19.30 -2.48 33.62
N LEU A 99 18.26 -1.85 33.08
CA LEU A 99 17.67 -2.17 31.78
C LEU A 99 18.13 -1.15 30.72
N HIS A 100 18.96 -1.62 29.79
CA HIS A 100 19.72 -0.85 28.78
C HIS A 100 18.91 -0.15 27.68
N HIS A 101 17.61 0.06 27.87
CA HIS A 101 16.75 0.75 26.92
C HIS A 101 15.54 1.40 27.59
N PHE A 102 15.15 2.59 27.14
CA PHE A 102 13.89 3.22 27.52
C PHE A 102 12.90 3.12 26.37
N THR A 103 11.78 2.49 26.67
CA THR A 103 10.58 2.57 25.85
C THR A 103 9.48 3.07 26.76
N GLY A 104 9.15 4.36 26.69
CA GLY A 104 7.93 4.92 27.31
C GLY A 104 6.87 5.24 26.26
N GLN A 105 5.59 5.07 26.60
CA GLN A 105 4.56 5.82 25.91
C GLN A 105 4.82 7.29 26.21
N VAL A 106 5.31 8.04 25.22
CA VAL A 106 5.13 9.48 25.27
C VAL A 106 3.63 9.67 25.10
N ASP A 107 2.90 9.92 26.18
CA ASP A 107 1.50 10.30 26.11
C ASP A 107 1.39 11.47 25.13
N GLY A 108 0.68 11.27 24.02
CA GLY A 108 0.67 12.24 22.93
C GLY A 108 1.83 12.15 21.93
N PHE A 109 2.50 11.00 21.77
CA PHE A 109 3.49 10.77 20.70
C PHE A 109 2.96 11.18 19.31
N ARG A 110 1.68 10.93 19.05
CA ARG A 110 0.98 11.40 17.85
C ARG A 110 0.88 12.93 17.75
N ALA A 111 0.75 13.63 18.88
CA ALA A 111 0.74 15.09 18.93
C ALA A 111 2.13 15.70 18.70
N LEU A 112 3.19 14.89 18.84
CA LEU A 112 4.57 15.29 18.57
C LEU A 112 4.98 15.02 17.12
N VAL A 113 4.12 14.46 16.26
CA VAL A 113 4.43 14.26 14.83
C VAL A 113 4.89 15.57 14.18
N GLY A 114 6.00 15.52 13.46
CA GLY A 114 6.67 16.68 12.85
C GLY A 114 7.51 17.51 13.84
N THR A 115 7.47 17.21 15.13
CA THR A 115 8.27 17.89 16.15
C THR A 115 9.66 17.27 16.20
N THR A 116 10.69 18.12 16.24
CA THR A 116 12.05 17.70 16.57
C THR A 116 12.16 17.59 18.09
N LEU A 117 12.54 16.41 18.57
CA LEU A 117 12.84 16.17 19.97
C LEU A 117 14.34 16.09 20.16
N TYR A 118 14.82 16.75 21.21
CA TYR A 118 16.20 16.73 21.65
C TYR A 118 16.32 15.83 22.87
N TRP A 119 17.42 15.10 22.95
CA TRP A 119 17.62 14.16 24.04
C TRP A 119 19.08 14.00 24.41
N ARG A 120 19.34 13.56 25.64
CA ARG A 120 20.65 13.13 26.11
C ARG A 120 20.49 12.15 27.28
N LEU A 121 21.55 11.41 27.58
CA LEU A 121 21.66 10.67 28.82
C LEU A 121 22.48 11.48 29.83
N VAL A 122 22.13 11.37 31.09
CA VAL A 122 22.87 11.94 32.22
C VAL A 122 23.16 10.79 33.18
N ALA A 123 24.42 10.53 33.49
CA ALA A 123 24.80 9.50 34.44
C ALA A 123 25.27 10.16 35.74
N ASP A 124 24.80 9.63 36.88
CA ASP A 124 25.28 9.96 38.21
C ASP A 124 26.03 8.76 38.78
N GLY A 125 27.17 9.00 39.41
CA GLY A 125 27.99 7.94 40.03
C GLY A 125 29.23 8.51 40.70
N CYS A 126 29.63 7.92 41.83
CA CYS A 126 30.81 8.35 42.59
C CYS A 126 30.77 9.84 43.02
N GLY A 127 29.57 10.41 43.20
CA GLY A 127 29.38 11.83 43.52
C GLY A 127 29.60 12.79 42.35
N LEU A 128 29.70 12.28 41.12
CA LEU A 128 29.84 13.04 39.88
C LEU A 128 28.61 12.85 38.99
N ARG A 129 28.40 13.82 38.10
CA ARG A 129 27.36 13.80 37.06
C ARG A 129 28.00 14.08 35.70
N ALA A 130 27.82 13.18 34.74
CA ALA A 130 28.20 13.41 33.34
C ALA A 130 26.98 13.33 32.43
N ALA A 131 27.07 13.96 31.27
CA ALA A 131 26.01 13.92 30.27
C ALA A 131 26.59 13.65 28.89
N THR A 132 25.84 12.91 28.07
CA THR A 132 26.16 12.76 26.64
C THR A 132 25.90 14.08 25.91
N PRO A 133 26.51 14.30 24.74
CA PRO A 133 26.08 15.38 23.84
C PRO A 133 24.57 15.29 23.59
N VAL A 134 23.93 16.45 23.43
CA VAL A 134 22.53 16.52 23.01
C VAL A 134 22.44 16.00 21.59
N ARG A 135 21.45 15.14 21.36
CA ARG A 135 21.09 14.59 20.05
C ARG A 135 19.67 14.99 19.73
N SER A 136 19.31 14.91 18.46
CA SER A 136 17.98 15.23 17.96
C SER A 136 17.39 14.04 17.21
N PHE A 137 16.08 13.95 17.17
CA PHE A 137 15.36 13.14 16.20
C PHE A 137 14.02 13.82 15.90
N VAL A 138 13.52 13.64 14.68
CA VAL A 138 12.19 14.08 14.30
C VAL A 138 11.22 12.95 14.58
N VAL A 139 10.13 13.25 15.27
CA VAL A 139 8.99 12.32 15.32
C VAL A 139 8.37 12.33 13.94
N GLY A 140 8.69 11.32 13.14
CA GLY A 140 8.07 11.13 11.85
C GLY A 140 6.58 10.86 12.04
N ASP A 141 5.78 11.20 11.03
CA ASP A 141 4.40 10.73 11.00
C ASP A 141 4.44 9.21 11.12
N VAL A 142 3.74 8.69 12.13
CA VAL A 142 3.50 7.26 12.31
C VAL A 142 2.80 6.69 11.08
N SER A 143 2.29 7.56 10.18
CA SER A 143 1.75 7.36 8.83
C SER A 143 1.65 5.89 8.50
N VAL A 144 0.71 5.27 9.20
CA VAL A 144 0.18 3.98 8.82
C VAL A 144 -0.39 4.22 7.45
N ASP A 145 0.20 3.56 6.46
CA ASP A 145 -0.26 3.60 5.08
C ASP A 145 -1.79 3.54 5.07
N PRO A 146 -2.49 4.64 4.70
CA PRO A 146 -3.92 4.72 4.91
C PRO A 146 -4.66 3.70 4.07
N TYR A 147 -5.92 3.51 4.40
CA TYR A 147 -6.85 2.86 3.48
C TYR A 147 -7.30 3.87 2.43
N TYR A 148 -7.59 3.40 1.23
CA TYR A 148 -7.90 4.29 0.12
C TYR A 148 -9.30 4.06 -0.43
N ASP A 149 -10.03 5.16 -0.56
CA ASP A 149 -11.31 5.22 -1.26
C ASP A 149 -11.10 5.95 -2.57
N LEU A 150 -11.04 5.19 -3.65
CA LEU A 150 -10.53 5.64 -4.92
C LEU A 150 -11.66 5.77 -5.92
N TYR A 151 -11.75 6.92 -6.56
CA TYR A 151 -12.60 7.13 -7.72
C TYR A 151 -11.83 6.85 -9.01
N HIS A 152 -12.38 6.02 -9.91
CA HIS A 152 -11.71 5.73 -11.17
C HIS A 152 -11.90 6.88 -12.19
N LEU A 153 -10.79 7.46 -12.67
CA LEU A 153 -10.80 8.60 -13.60
C LEU A 153 -10.59 8.24 -15.08
N GLY A 154 -10.35 6.97 -15.41
CA GLY A 154 -9.76 6.57 -16.70
C GLY A 154 -10.70 5.97 -17.75
N TRP A 155 -10.30 6.09 -19.00
CA TRP A 155 -10.79 5.31 -20.15
C TRP A 155 -10.33 3.85 -20.10
N PRO A 156 -11.11 2.89 -20.66
CA PRO A 156 -12.42 3.05 -21.29
C PRO A 156 -13.55 2.97 -20.28
N GLY A 157 -14.45 3.94 -20.32
CA GLY A 157 -15.66 3.94 -19.49
C GLY A 157 -15.63 4.88 -18.29
N GLY A 158 -14.52 5.57 -18.04
CA GLY A 158 -14.42 6.60 -17.01
C GLY A 158 -15.48 7.68 -17.16
N ALA A 159 -16.29 7.81 -16.12
CA ALA A 159 -17.17 8.96 -15.94
C ALA A 159 -16.35 10.18 -15.49
N TRP A 160 -16.96 11.36 -15.57
CA TRP A 160 -16.35 12.66 -15.33
C TRP A 160 -15.39 12.72 -14.12
N PRO A 161 -14.28 13.47 -14.24
CA PRO A 161 -13.68 14.02 -15.47
C PRO A 161 -12.85 12.93 -16.17
N GLY A 162 -13.28 12.52 -17.36
CA GLY A 162 -12.71 11.36 -18.06
C GLY A 162 -11.30 11.64 -18.56
N TRP A 163 -10.29 11.35 -17.75
CA TRP A 163 -8.88 11.42 -18.13
C TRP A 163 -8.59 10.40 -19.22
N ASP A 164 -7.96 10.88 -20.28
CA ASP A 164 -7.54 10.06 -21.40
C ASP A 164 -6.04 9.75 -21.26
N PRO A 165 -5.64 8.48 -21.10
CA PRO A 165 -4.22 8.11 -21.04
C PRO A 165 -3.44 8.42 -22.32
N HIS A 166 -4.11 8.81 -23.41
CA HIS A 166 -3.52 9.22 -24.68
C HIS A 166 -3.38 10.74 -24.84
N ASP A 167 -4.04 11.53 -23.99
CA ASP A 167 -3.98 12.98 -24.04
C ASP A 167 -3.63 13.56 -22.66
N LEU A 168 -2.34 13.88 -22.48
CA LEU A 168 -1.80 14.46 -21.25
C LEU A 168 -2.48 15.76 -20.83
N SER A 169 -3.11 16.48 -21.77
CA SER A 169 -3.81 17.73 -21.48
C SER A 169 -5.11 17.52 -20.71
N THR A 170 -5.66 16.29 -20.73
CA THR A 170 -6.88 15.96 -19.98
C THR A 170 -6.64 15.72 -18.49
N ILE A 171 -5.37 15.63 -18.05
CA ILE A 171 -5.00 15.28 -16.69
C ILE A 171 -4.68 16.56 -15.93
N GLU A 172 -5.64 17.05 -15.15
CA GLU A 172 -5.56 18.36 -14.50
C GLU A 172 -5.83 18.29 -12.99
N ALA A 173 -5.15 19.15 -12.21
CA ALA A 173 -5.38 19.22 -10.76
C ALA A 173 -6.75 19.79 -10.39
N ALA A 174 -7.36 20.59 -11.28
CA ALA A 174 -8.69 21.17 -11.08
C ALA A 174 -9.77 20.08 -10.95
N ASP A 175 -9.63 18.99 -11.69
CA ASP A 175 -10.51 17.82 -11.63
C ASP A 175 -10.49 17.15 -10.26
N LEU A 176 -9.31 17.00 -9.67
CA LEU A 176 -9.13 16.42 -8.33
C LEU A 176 -9.69 17.34 -7.24
N ALA A 177 -9.51 18.66 -7.40
CA ALA A 177 -10.13 19.63 -6.51
C ALA A 177 -11.67 19.57 -6.58
N ALA A 178 -12.24 19.45 -7.78
CA ALA A 178 -13.67 19.33 -7.97
C ALA A 178 -14.24 18.01 -7.43
N LEU A 179 -13.49 16.90 -7.57
CA LEU A 179 -13.82 15.63 -6.91
C LEU A 179 -13.89 15.80 -5.39
N ARG A 180 -12.85 16.39 -4.77
CA ARG A 180 -12.81 16.65 -3.32
C ARG A 180 -13.99 17.51 -2.86
N GLU A 181 -14.28 18.59 -3.59
CA GLU A 181 -15.40 19.49 -3.29
C GLU A 181 -16.73 18.74 -3.31
N ARG A 182 -16.92 17.87 -4.32
CA ARG A 182 -18.16 17.11 -4.48
C ARG A 182 -18.36 16.02 -3.43
N VAL A 183 -17.27 15.35 -3.02
CA VAL A 183 -17.30 14.38 -1.93
C VAL A 183 -17.43 15.07 -0.57
N GLY A 184 -16.90 16.29 -0.45
CA GLY A 184 -16.97 17.13 0.75
C GLY A 184 -15.84 16.90 1.75
N THR A 185 -14.94 15.95 1.50
CA THR A 185 -13.79 15.62 2.36
C THR A 185 -12.66 15.01 1.53
N GLY A 186 -11.41 15.17 1.98
CA GLY A 186 -10.24 14.43 1.47
C GLY A 186 -9.86 13.23 2.35
N GLY A 187 -10.58 13.00 3.45
CA GLY A 187 -10.15 12.12 4.54
C GLY A 187 -9.37 12.92 5.60
N ALA A 188 -10.12 13.50 6.54
CA ALA A 188 -9.56 14.27 7.65
C ALA A 188 -8.81 13.39 8.66
N THR A 189 -9.05 12.09 8.66
CA THR A 189 -8.34 11.14 9.51
C THR A 189 -7.05 10.64 8.83
N PRO A 190 -6.01 10.27 9.61
CA PRO A 190 -4.83 9.64 9.06
C PRO A 190 -5.10 8.21 8.55
N ASP A 191 -6.25 7.62 8.90
CA ASP A 191 -6.51 6.20 8.66
C ASP A 191 -7.08 5.92 7.26
N ARG A 192 -7.68 6.92 6.61
CA ARG A 192 -8.38 6.76 5.34
C ARG A 192 -8.37 8.03 4.49
N LYS A 193 -8.08 7.87 3.20
CA LYS A 193 -7.96 8.99 2.25
C LYS A 193 -8.86 8.78 1.04
N LEU A 194 -9.51 9.87 0.60
CA LEU A 194 -10.05 9.96 -0.75
C LEU A 194 -8.88 9.94 -1.73
N GLY A 195 -9.01 9.24 -2.85
CA GLY A 195 -8.03 9.29 -3.92
C GLY A 195 -8.63 8.95 -5.27
N VAL A 196 -7.75 8.66 -6.22
CA VAL A 196 -8.13 8.30 -7.58
C VAL A 196 -7.41 7.04 -8.07
N SER A 197 -8.05 6.29 -8.96
CA SER A 197 -7.39 5.23 -9.71
C SER A 197 -7.31 5.61 -11.17
N PHE A 198 -6.15 5.40 -11.79
CA PHE A 198 -5.91 5.76 -13.18
C PHE A 198 -5.13 4.65 -13.90
N HIS A 199 -5.60 4.26 -15.09
CA HIS A 199 -5.01 3.19 -15.89
C HIS A 199 -4.00 3.73 -16.92
N VAL A 200 -2.90 3.00 -17.06
CA VAL A 200 -1.77 3.24 -17.96
C VAL A 200 -1.66 1.99 -18.86
N PRO A 201 -2.37 1.97 -20.01
CA PRO A 201 -2.39 0.83 -20.93
C PRO A 201 -1.15 0.89 -21.84
N TYR A 202 0.01 0.48 -21.32
CA TYR A 202 1.32 0.80 -21.91
C TYR A 202 1.61 0.12 -23.27
N PHE A 203 0.74 -0.76 -23.76
CA PHE A 203 0.80 -1.32 -25.12
C PHE A 203 -0.19 -0.74 -26.12
N PHE A 204 -1.01 0.24 -25.73
CA PHE A 204 -2.03 0.77 -26.64
C PHE A 204 -1.42 1.48 -27.86
N THR A 205 -0.51 2.42 -27.64
CA THR A 205 0.17 3.14 -28.73
C THR A 205 1.46 2.47 -29.17
N GLY A 206 2.05 1.62 -28.31
CA GLY A 206 3.39 1.07 -28.49
C GLY A 206 4.52 2.07 -28.19
N ASP A 207 4.18 3.29 -27.74
CA ASP A 207 5.14 4.33 -27.38
C ASP A 207 5.31 4.40 -25.86
N LEU A 208 6.34 3.72 -25.33
CA LEU A 208 6.64 3.75 -23.89
C LEU A 208 7.04 5.14 -23.40
N SER A 209 7.61 6.00 -24.27
CA SER A 209 8.04 7.34 -23.85
C SER A 209 6.84 8.22 -23.47
N HIS A 210 5.74 8.11 -24.23
CA HIS A 210 4.46 8.74 -23.89
C HIS A 210 3.97 8.33 -22.49
N TYR A 211 4.05 7.04 -22.15
CA TYR A 211 3.60 6.56 -20.83
C TYR A 211 4.53 6.98 -19.67
N GLN A 212 5.81 7.20 -19.94
CA GLN A 212 6.71 7.82 -18.97
C GLN A 212 6.32 9.28 -18.70
N ASP A 213 5.99 10.04 -19.74
CA ASP A 213 5.50 11.42 -19.60
C ASP A 213 4.12 11.49 -18.93
N LEU A 214 3.25 10.53 -19.22
CA LEU A 214 1.97 10.35 -18.53
C LEU A 214 2.15 10.17 -17.03
N LEU A 215 3.08 9.32 -16.59
CA LEU A 215 3.37 9.12 -15.17
C LEU A 215 3.92 10.41 -14.53
N ARG A 216 4.86 11.10 -15.17
CA ARG A 216 5.39 12.38 -14.64
C ARG A 216 4.30 13.45 -14.51
N ARG A 217 3.40 13.52 -15.49
CA ARG A 217 2.23 14.41 -15.44
C ARG A 217 1.31 14.04 -14.28
N LEU A 218 1.04 12.75 -14.11
CA LEU A 218 0.22 12.25 -13.03
C LEU A 218 0.81 12.63 -11.67
N PHE A 219 2.10 12.38 -11.44
CA PHE A 219 2.82 12.74 -10.19
C PHE A 219 2.65 14.22 -9.85
N THR A 220 2.91 15.10 -10.83
CA THR A 220 2.76 16.55 -10.66
C THR A 220 1.35 16.94 -10.25
N VAL A 221 0.34 16.34 -10.89
CA VAL A 221 -1.08 16.66 -10.66
C VAL A 221 -1.55 16.17 -9.29
N VAL A 222 -1.19 14.95 -8.90
CA VAL A 222 -1.62 14.35 -7.63
C VAL A 222 -0.92 14.99 -6.43
N GLU A 223 0.35 15.39 -6.59
CA GLU A 223 1.07 16.18 -5.58
C GLU A 223 0.48 17.58 -5.41
N ALA A 224 0.15 18.27 -6.50
CA ALA A 224 -0.44 19.60 -6.45
C ALA A 224 -1.84 19.60 -5.83
N ALA A 225 -2.61 18.53 -6.07
CA ALA A 225 -3.93 18.34 -5.48
C ALA A 225 -3.89 17.76 -4.06
N ASP A 226 -2.74 17.26 -3.61
CA ASP A 226 -2.59 16.48 -2.38
C ASP A 226 -3.60 15.32 -2.30
N MET A 227 -3.68 14.54 -3.38
CA MET A 227 -4.68 13.49 -3.55
C MET A 227 -3.99 12.18 -3.94
N PRO A 228 -4.16 11.08 -3.18
CA PRO A 228 -3.49 9.82 -3.50
C PRO A 228 -3.98 9.18 -4.80
N VAL A 229 -3.08 8.43 -5.44
CA VAL A 229 -3.33 7.73 -6.70
C VAL A 229 -2.96 6.24 -6.65
N LEU A 230 -3.85 5.41 -7.17
CA LEU A 230 -3.60 4.01 -7.54
C LEU A 230 -3.31 3.94 -9.03
N ILE A 231 -2.05 3.65 -9.37
CA ILE A 231 -1.57 3.60 -10.75
C ILE A 231 -1.79 2.19 -11.29
N GLY A 232 -2.69 2.04 -12.27
CA GLY A 232 -2.95 0.77 -12.94
C GLY A 232 -2.01 0.58 -14.12
N LEU A 233 -1.05 -0.35 -14.04
CA LEU A 233 -0.15 -0.70 -15.14
C LEU A 233 -0.69 -1.93 -15.87
N ASP A 234 -1.05 -1.77 -17.15
CA ASP A 234 -1.62 -2.85 -17.95
C ASP A 234 -1.01 -2.97 -19.35
N GLY A 235 -0.66 -4.21 -19.72
CA GLY A 235 -0.18 -4.61 -21.05
C GLY A 235 -0.95 -5.81 -21.58
N PHE A 236 -2.09 -6.13 -20.98
CA PHE A 236 -2.96 -7.23 -21.39
C PHE A 236 -4.08 -6.71 -22.29
N GLU A 237 -4.73 -5.63 -21.87
CA GLU A 237 -5.81 -5.02 -22.60
C GLU A 237 -5.31 -4.05 -23.66
N TRP A 238 -6.12 -3.90 -24.72
CA TRP A 238 -5.90 -2.96 -25.83
C TRP A 238 -4.44 -2.85 -26.28
N TRP A 239 -3.75 -3.97 -26.42
CA TRP A 239 -2.34 -4.07 -26.83
C TRP A 239 -2.10 -3.85 -28.34
N GLY A 240 -2.94 -3.04 -29.00
CA GLY A 240 -2.92 -2.79 -30.44
C GLY A 240 -1.62 -2.17 -30.96
N GLY A 241 -0.88 -1.47 -30.11
CA GLY A 241 0.44 -0.91 -30.40
C GLY A 241 1.57 -1.94 -30.48
N ARG A 242 1.28 -3.24 -30.27
CA ARG A 242 2.25 -4.34 -30.37
C ARG A 242 1.92 -5.36 -31.47
N PRO A 243 1.72 -4.92 -32.73
CA PRO A 243 1.41 -5.83 -33.83
C PRO A 243 2.53 -6.85 -34.09
N ASP A 244 3.76 -6.56 -33.67
CA ASP A 244 4.90 -7.48 -33.67
C ASP A 244 4.71 -8.72 -32.79
N LEU A 245 3.75 -8.67 -31.85
CA LEU A 245 3.40 -9.80 -30.99
C LEU A 245 2.18 -10.56 -31.50
N TRP A 246 1.17 -9.89 -32.07
CA TRP A 246 -0.12 -10.53 -32.34
C TRP A 246 -0.47 -10.71 -33.82
N ASN A 247 0.09 -9.93 -34.74
CA ASN A 247 -0.31 -10.04 -36.15
C ASN A 247 0.33 -11.29 -36.77
N TRP A 248 -0.47 -12.33 -36.93
CA TRP A 248 -0.02 -13.57 -37.57
C TRP A 248 -0.75 -13.91 -38.87
N TRP A 249 -1.85 -13.21 -39.18
CA TRP A 249 -2.77 -13.61 -40.25
C TRP A 249 -2.86 -12.62 -41.40
N ASP A 250 -2.41 -11.38 -41.23
CA ASP A 250 -2.51 -10.34 -42.26
C ASP A 250 -1.13 -9.83 -42.69
N PRO A 251 -0.55 -10.39 -43.78
CA PRO A 251 0.74 -9.97 -44.34
C PRO A 251 0.79 -8.52 -44.80
N SER A 252 -0.37 -7.86 -44.97
CA SER A 252 -0.43 -6.46 -45.38
C SER A 252 -0.39 -5.47 -44.21
N ARG A 253 -0.57 -5.95 -42.98
CA ARG A 253 -0.52 -5.15 -41.75
C ARG A 253 0.89 -5.18 -41.13
N PRO A 254 1.28 -4.14 -40.38
CA PRO A 254 2.55 -4.12 -39.65
C PRO A 254 2.71 -5.34 -38.73
N GLY A 255 3.96 -5.71 -38.44
CA GLY A 255 4.28 -6.76 -37.46
C GLY A 255 3.91 -8.19 -37.86
N TYR A 256 3.47 -8.43 -39.11
CA TYR A 256 3.12 -9.77 -39.57
C TYR A 256 4.27 -10.77 -39.40
N ASP A 257 4.01 -11.83 -38.65
CA ASP A 257 4.84 -13.02 -38.54
C ASP A 257 3.94 -14.22 -38.22
N ASP A 258 4.00 -15.30 -39.01
CA ASP A 258 3.21 -16.52 -38.75
C ASP A 258 3.51 -17.09 -37.35
N ALA A 259 4.72 -16.89 -36.81
CA ALA A 259 5.08 -17.33 -35.46
C ALA A 259 4.29 -16.62 -34.35
N ASN A 260 3.69 -15.45 -34.62
CA ASN A 260 2.85 -14.72 -33.65
C ASN A 260 1.60 -15.50 -33.24
N ARG A 261 1.24 -16.58 -33.96
CA ARG A 261 0.24 -17.57 -33.54
C ARG A 261 0.46 -18.06 -32.12
N ASN A 262 1.71 -18.15 -31.66
CA ASN A 262 2.04 -18.64 -30.32
C ASN A 262 1.86 -17.59 -29.21
N ASN A 263 1.65 -16.32 -29.58
CA ASN A 263 1.50 -15.20 -28.64
C ASN A 263 0.04 -14.82 -28.40
N VAL A 264 -0.90 -15.48 -29.06
CA VAL A 264 -2.33 -15.18 -28.99
C VAL A 264 -3.10 -16.43 -28.57
N GLU A 265 -4.33 -16.24 -28.09
CA GLU A 265 -5.18 -17.35 -27.67
C GLU A 265 -5.63 -18.27 -28.80
N TRP A 266 -5.91 -19.53 -28.45
CA TRP A 266 -6.35 -20.57 -29.38
C TRP A 266 -7.71 -21.13 -28.97
N THR A 267 -8.42 -21.67 -29.96
CA THR A 267 -9.69 -22.40 -29.73
C THR A 267 -9.51 -23.92 -29.65
N SER A 268 -8.29 -24.41 -29.81
CA SER A 268 -7.91 -25.83 -29.70
C SER A 268 -6.43 -25.98 -29.27
N TRP A 269 -5.95 -27.22 -29.10
CA TRP A 269 -4.55 -27.53 -28.77
C TRP A 269 -3.54 -27.25 -29.90
N SER A 270 -3.98 -26.68 -31.02
CA SER A 270 -3.11 -26.38 -32.16
C SER A 270 -2.98 -24.87 -32.38
N PRO A 271 -1.77 -24.34 -32.59
CA PRO A 271 -1.58 -22.97 -33.08
C PRO A 271 -2.32 -22.71 -34.40
N ALA A 272 -2.67 -23.75 -35.17
CA ALA A 272 -3.56 -23.67 -36.34
C ALA A 272 -4.84 -22.87 -36.06
N ASP A 273 -5.35 -23.01 -34.84
CA ASP A 273 -6.63 -22.47 -34.39
C ASP A 273 -6.46 -21.21 -33.53
N ALA A 274 -5.36 -20.48 -33.73
CA ALA A 274 -5.15 -19.17 -33.17
C ALA A 274 -6.28 -18.20 -33.57
N VAL A 275 -6.70 -17.36 -32.62
CA VAL A 275 -7.72 -16.34 -32.87
C VAL A 275 -7.10 -15.14 -33.58
N ARG A 276 -7.92 -14.44 -34.38
CA ARG A 276 -7.50 -13.24 -35.15
C ARG A 276 -8.03 -11.94 -34.55
N GLU A 277 -8.91 -12.05 -33.57
CA GLU A 277 -9.58 -10.95 -32.92
C GLU A 277 -10.07 -11.39 -31.56
N GLY A 278 -10.25 -10.42 -30.67
CA GLY A 278 -10.80 -10.59 -29.35
C GLY A 278 -12.17 -9.96 -29.25
N TRP A 279 -13.06 -10.62 -28.51
CA TRP A 279 -14.32 -10.07 -28.06
C TRP A 279 -14.31 -9.94 -26.55
N ARG A 280 -14.99 -8.91 -26.05
CA ARG A 280 -15.14 -8.63 -24.63
C ARG A 280 -16.60 -8.44 -24.26
N ASN A 281 -16.99 -8.82 -23.04
CA ASN A 281 -18.32 -8.58 -22.50
C ASN A 281 -18.26 -7.94 -21.11
N TRP A 282 -18.65 -6.67 -21.04
CA TRP A 282 -18.79 -5.89 -19.79
C TRP A 282 -20.24 -5.58 -19.45
N GLY A 283 -21.11 -6.57 -19.63
CA GLY A 283 -22.56 -6.39 -19.64
C GLY A 283 -23.11 -6.03 -21.03
N SER A 284 -22.22 -5.73 -21.99
CA SER A 284 -22.54 -5.74 -23.41
C SER A 284 -21.33 -6.24 -24.22
N PRO A 285 -21.54 -7.19 -25.14
CA PRO A 285 -20.49 -7.67 -26.04
C PRO A 285 -19.97 -6.58 -26.99
N PHE A 286 -18.66 -6.50 -27.17
CA PHE A 286 -18.01 -5.68 -28.19
C PHE A 286 -16.71 -6.30 -28.68
N ARG A 287 -16.30 -5.89 -29.88
CA ARG A 287 -15.09 -6.38 -30.56
C ARG A 287 -13.92 -5.45 -30.27
N LEU A 288 -12.76 -6.01 -29.92
CA LEU A 288 -11.54 -5.24 -29.64
C LEU A 288 -10.73 -4.94 -30.91
N GLY A 289 -10.80 -5.80 -31.93
CA GLY A 289 -10.06 -5.65 -33.19
C GLY A 289 -8.75 -6.46 -33.23
N GLU A 290 -8.12 -6.65 -32.08
CA GLU A 290 -6.93 -7.48 -31.88
C GLU A 290 -7.24 -8.75 -31.08
N PRO A 291 -6.53 -9.87 -31.30
CA PRO A 291 -6.73 -11.12 -30.57
C PRO A 291 -6.33 -10.98 -29.10
N HIS A 292 -6.89 -11.84 -28.26
CA HIS A 292 -6.47 -11.96 -26.87
C HIS A 292 -5.06 -12.53 -26.79
N PRO A 293 -4.18 -11.97 -25.94
CA PRO A 293 -2.83 -12.50 -25.78
C PRO A 293 -2.87 -13.88 -25.11
N ASN A 294 -1.99 -14.77 -25.55
CA ASN A 294 -1.57 -15.92 -24.76
C ASN A 294 -0.76 -15.37 -23.57
N VAL A 295 -1.40 -15.25 -22.41
CA VAL A 295 -0.81 -14.62 -21.22
C VAL A 295 0.39 -15.39 -20.65
N THR A 296 0.64 -16.61 -21.08
CA THR A 296 1.83 -17.37 -20.66
C THR A 296 2.87 -17.50 -21.78
N SER A 297 2.67 -16.83 -22.92
CA SER A 297 3.68 -16.73 -23.98
C SER A 297 4.95 -16.05 -23.45
N PRO A 298 6.14 -16.64 -23.63
CA PRO A 298 7.40 -16.00 -23.27
C PRO A 298 7.58 -14.61 -23.89
N ARG A 299 7.24 -14.43 -25.18
CA ARG A 299 7.40 -13.12 -25.85
C ARG A 299 6.46 -12.06 -25.29
N VAL A 300 5.24 -12.45 -24.88
CA VAL A 300 4.28 -11.53 -24.24
C VAL A 300 4.75 -11.18 -22.83
N LEU A 301 5.22 -12.15 -22.05
CA LEU A 301 5.77 -11.93 -20.71
C LEU A 301 7.02 -11.04 -20.75
N ASP A 302 7.94 -11.30 -21.69
CA ASP A 302 9.17 -10.52 -21.86
C ASP A 302 8.86 -9.07 -22.25
N ALA A 303 7.90 -8.88 -23.16
CA ALA A 303 7.43 -7.55 -23.54
C ALA A 303 6.86 -6.79 -22.33
N ASN A 304 6.01 -7.43 -21.52
CA ASN A 304 5.44 -6.80 -20.32
C ASN A 304 6.56 -6.48 -19.31
N ARG A 305 7.52 -7.39 -19.12
CA ARG A 305 8.69 -7.17 -18.25
C ARG A 305 9.49 -5.97 -18.70
N GLU A 306 9.76 -5.82 -20.00
CA GLU A 306 10.48 -4.66 -20.56
C GLU A 306 9.75 -3.35 -20.28
N ALA A 307 8.44 -3.30 -20.54
CA ALA A 307 7.63 -2.12 -20.28
C ALA A 307 7.59 -1.76 -18.79
N LEU A 308 7.34 -2.74 -17.92
CA LEU A 308 7.33 -2.54 -16.47
C LEU A 308 8.70 -2.09 -15.95
N ALA A 309 9.80 -2.68 -16.45
CA ALA A 309 11.15 -2.26 -16.09
C ALA A 309 11.48 -0.81 -16.50
N ALA A 310 10.78 -0.26 -17.50
CA ALA A 310 10.93 1.13 -17.92
C ALA A 310 10.02 2.11 -17.14
N LEU A 311 8.90 1.64 -16.58
CA LEU A 311 7.88 2.48 -15.92
C LEU A 311 7.98 2.46 -14.40
N VAL A 312 8.20 1.28 -13.80
CA VAL A 312 8.23 1.09 -12.34
C VAL A 312 9.31 1.94 -11.64
N PRO A 313 10.54 2.08 -12.19
CA PRO A 313 11.54 2.93 -11.55
C PRO A 313 11.09 4.38 -11.36
N LEU A 314 10.30 4.94 -12.29
CA LEU A 314 9.77 6.30 -12.17
C LEU A 314 8.81 6.43 -10.99
N ILE A 315 7.97 5.41 -10.76
CA ILE A 315 7.03 5.38 -9.63
C ILE A 315 7.80 5.24 -8.31
N ARG A 316 8.82 4.36 -8.26
CA ARG A 316 9.67 4.18 -7.08
C ARG A 316 10.41 5.46 -6.74
N GLU A 317 11.10 6.06 -7.72
CA GLU A 317 11.88 7.29 -7.52
C GLU A 317 10.99 8.42 -7.01
N TRP A 318 9.82 8.61 -7.64
CA TRP A 318 8.83 9.56 -7.15
C TRP A 318 8.44 9.29 -5.69
N TYR A 319 8.05 8.05 -5.37
CA TYR A 319 7.67 7.65 -4.02
C TYR A 319 8.78 7.87 -2.97
N GLU A 320 10.04 7.59 -3.33
CA GLU A 320 11.20 7.79 -2.46
C GLU A 320 11.51 9.28 -2.23
N THR A 321 11.23 10.14 -3.21
CA THR A 321 11.41 11.60 -3.11
C THR A 321 10.33 12.31 -2.30
N LEU A 322 9.17 11.68 -2.10
CA LEU A 322 8.12 12.22 -1.24
C LEU A 322 8.60 12.28 0.21
N ALA A 323 8.30 13.40 0.88
CA ALA A 323 8.45 13.51 2.33
C ALA A 323 7.68 12.36 3.02
N PRO A 324 8.18 11.78 4.13
CA PRO A 324 7.58 10.62 4.78
C PRO A 324 6.07 10.74 5.00
N GLU A 325 5.61 11.91 5.45
CA GLU A 325 4.20 12.23 5.70
C GLU A 325 3.35 12.32 4.42
N ARG A 326 3.96 12.49 3.24
CA ARG A 326 3.27 12.55 1.93
C ARG A 326 3.32 11.24 1.16
N ARG A 327 3.98 10.20 1.68
CA ARG A 327 4.08 8.89 1.02
C ARG A 327 2.73 8.21 0.80
N TYR A 328 1.67 8.65 1.49
CA TYR A 328 0.30 8.20 1.17
C TYR A 328 -0.13 8.56 -0.25
N LEU A 329 0.50 9.54 -0.91
CA LEU A 329 0.11 9.94 -2.27
C LEU A 329 0.24 8.81 -3.29
N LEU A 330 1.12 7.83 -3.07
CA LEU A 330 1.06 6.57 -3.77
C LEU A 330 0.11 5.63 -3.02
N ALA A 331 -1.15 5.54 -3.45
CA ALA A 331 -2.08 4.53 -2.91
C ALA A 331 -1.58 3.12 -3.23
N GLY A 332 -1.02 2.95 -4.43
CA GLY A 332 -0.33 1.74 -4.84
C GLY A 332 -0.15 1.64 -6.35
N VAL A 333 0.35 0.49 -6.78
CA VAL A 333 0.45 0.05 -8.16
C VAL A 333 -0.47 -1.15 -8.33
N LYS A 334 -1.49 -1.00 -9.18
CA LYS A 334 -2.38 -2.07 -9.61
C LYS A 334 -1.82 -2.70 -10.88
N VAL A 335 -1.63 -4.02 -10.91
CA VAL A 335 -0.97 -4.74 -12.00
C VAL A 335 -1.97 -5.60 -12.76
N GLY A 336 -1.99 -5.42 -14.08
CA GLY A 336 -2.99 -6.00 -14.96
C GLY A 336 -4.30 -5.24 -14.92
N TRP A 337 -5.24 -5.69 -15.75
CA TRP A 337 -6.59 -5.18 -15.78
C TRP A 337 -7.56 -6.32 -16.07
N GLU A 338 -8.34 -6.72 -15.06
CA GLU A 338 -9.37 -7.76 -15.19
C GLU A 338 -8.91 -9.04 -15.87
N VAL A 339 -7.67 -9.45 -15.62
CA VAL A 339 -7.08 -10.58 -16.35
C VAL A 339 -7.92 -11.83 -16.11
N ASN A 340 -8.50 -12.36 -17.17
CA ASN A 340 -9.33 -13.55 -17.16
C ASN A 340 -9.34 -14.15 -18.57
N ILE A 341 -9.51 -15.46 -18.71
CA ILE A 341 -9.67 -16.09 -20.02
C ILE A 341 -11.02 -16.83 -20.02
N GLY A 342 -11.84 -16.59 -21.03
CA GLY A 342 -13.11 -17.30 -21.22
C GLY A 342 -14.32 -16.73 -20.47
N THR A 343 -14.16 -15.76 -19.56
CA THR A 343 -15.31 -15.09 -18.89
C THR A 343 -15.63 -13.74 -19.54
N ASN A 344 -14.80 -12.73 -19.31
CA ASN A 344 -14.95 -11.42 -19.96
C ASN A 344 -14.56 -11.49 -21.43
N TYR A 345 -13.86 -12.54 -21.83
CA TYR A 345 -13.23 -12.67 -23.13
C TYR A 345 -13.61 -13.96 -23.81
N PHE A 346 -13.98 -13.82 -25.07
CA PHE A 346 -14.45 -14.95 -25.84
C PHE A 346 -14.15 -14.75 -27.32
N TYR A 347 -14.34 -15.82 -28.08
CA TYR A 347 -14.20 -15.81 -29.53
C TYR A 347 -15.48 -16.42 -30.14
N PRO A 348 -16.33 -15.62 -30.82
CA PRO A 348 -17.59 -16.11 -31.37
C PRO A 348 -17.40 -17.26 -32.37
N LEU A 349 -18.42 -18.10 -32.51
CA LEU A 349 -18.44 -19.13 -33.55
C LEU A 349 -18.40 -18.52 -34.97
N ASP A 350 -17.68 -19.16 -35.87
CA ASP A 350 -17.57 -18.71 -37.26
C ASP A 350 -18.96 -18.63 -37.93
N GLY A 351 -19.22 -17.51 -38.61
CA GLY A 351 -20.47 -17.29 -39.32
C GLY A 351 -21.68 -16.95 -38.44
N ALA A 352 -21.49 -16.71 -37.14
CA ALA A 352 -22.57 -16.25 -36.28
C ALA A 352 -23.07 -14.86 -36.72
N ASP A 353 -24.38 -14.71 -36.92
CA ASP A 353 -25.05 -13.45 -37.30
C ASP A 353 -24.69 -12.28 -36.37
N CYS A 354 -24.37 -12.60 -35.11
CA CYS A 354 -23.98 -11.63 -34.09
C CYS A 354 -22.65 -10.93 -34.38
N VAL A 355 -21.73 -11.57 -35.13
CA VAL A 355 -20.43 -10.99 -35.50
C VAL A 355 -20.65 -9.81 -36.43
N VAL A 356 -21.57 -9.96 -37.40
CA VAL A 356 -21.97 -8.90 -38.32
C VAL A 356 -22.70 -7.76 -37.59
N ARG A 357 -23.48 -8.10 -36.56
CA ARG A 357 -24.29 -7.13 -35.80
C ARG A 357 -23.52 -6.48 -34.65
N GLY A 358 -22.37 -7.01 -34.25
CA GLY A 358 -21.60 -6.53 -33.10
C GLY A 358 -22.21 -6.89 -31.74
N THR A 359 -23.01 -7.96 -31.63
CA THR A 359 -23.79 -8.28 -30.42
C THR A 359 -23.69 -9.74 -30.00
N CYS A 360 -22.48 -10.32 -29.98
CA CYS A 360 -22.30 -11.75 -29.75
C CYS A 360 -22.49 -12.20 -28.31
N ASP A 361 -23.30 -13.24 -28.13
CA ASP A 361 -23.52 -13.89 -26.85
C ASP A 361 -22.32 -14.81 -26.51
N PRO A 362 -21.67 -14.63 -25.34
CA PRO A 362 -20.60 -15.52 -24.89
C PRO A 362 -21.00 -17.00 -24.84
N ASP A 363 -22.29 -17.32 -24.66
CA ASP A 363 -22.79 -18.70 -24.66
C ASP A 363 -22.62 -19.40 -26.03
N HIS A 364 -22.37 -18.62 -27.09
CA HIS A 364 -22.15 -19.07 -28.46
C HIS A 364 -20.73 -18.78 -28.94
N ALA A 365 -19.75 -19.06 -28.09
CA ALA A 365 -18.33 -18.87 -28.36
C ALA A 365 -17.56 -20.20 -28.41
N TYR A 366 -16.42 -20.18 -29.08
CA TYR A 366 -15.41 -21.23 -28.90
C TYR A 366 -14.80 -21.15 -27.50
N PRO A 367 -14.50 -22.29 -26.86
CA PRO A 367 -13.66 -22.29 -25.67
C PRO A 367 -12.28 -21.74 -26.02
N VAL A 368 -11.73 -20.90 -25.14
CA VAL A 368 -10.39 -20.29 -25.27
C VAL A 368 -9.52 -20.66 -24.07
N GLY A 369 -8.24 -20.26 -24.08
CA GLY A 369 -7.29 -20.57 -23.01
C GLY A 369 -6.42 -21.80 -23.30
N TYR A 370 -6.60 -22.43 -24.46
CA TYR A 370 -5.76 -23.54 -24.90
C TYR A 370 -4.30 -23.11 -25.05
N ALA A 371 -4.03 -21.90 -25.56
CA ALA A 371 -2.67 -21.40 -25.75
C ALA A 371 -1.98 -21.18 -24.39
N ALA A 372 -2.63 -20.44 -23.48
CA ALA A 372 -2.09 -20.17 -22.16
C ALA A 372 -1.85 -21.42 -21.32
N VAL A 373 -2.80 -22.36 -21.32
CA VAL A 373 -2.70 -23.60 -20.56
C VAL A 373 -1.64 -24.53 -21.16
N SER A 374 -1.54 -24.62 -22.49
CA SER A 374 -0.51 -25.42 -23.15
C SER A 374 0.88 -24.85 -22.94
N THR A 375 1.05 -23.54 -23.09
CA THR A 375 2.36 -22.88 -22.99
C THR A 375 2.87 -22.93 -21.55
N ALA A 376 1.98 -22.85 -20.57
CA ALA A 376 2.31 -23.02 -19.16
C ALA A 376 2.65 -24.47 -18.75
N GLY A 377 2.50 -25.44 -19.66
CA GLY A 377 2.73 -26.86 -19.36
C GLY A 377 1.70 -27.45 -18.39
N ILE A 378 0.50 -26.86 -18.31
CA ILE A 378 -0.56 -27.30 -17.39
C ILE A 378 -1.33 -28.47 -17.99
N ARG A 379 -1.73 -28.37 -19.26
CA ARG A 379 -2.48 -29.40 -20.00
C ARG A 379 -2.24 -29.23 -21.50
N THR A 380 -2.31 -30.34 -22.23
CA THR A 380 -2.15 -30.37 -23.71
C THR A 380 -3.20 -31.23 -24.41
N THR A 381 -4.14 -31.83 -23.68
CA THR A 381 -5.23 -32.66 -24.22
C THR A 381 -6.52 -32.51 -23.39
N GLY A 382 -7.68 -32.81 -23.98
CA GLY A 382 -8.99 -32.62 -23.33
C GLY A 382 -9.48 -31.16 -23.39
N THR A 383 -10.43 -30.78 -22.53
CA THR A 383 -10.91 -29.39 -22.42
C THR A 383 -10.22 -28.73 -21.22
N PRO A 384 -9.64 -27.52 -21.36
CA PRO A 384 -9.17 -26.73 -20.22
C PRO A 384 -10.27 -26.55 -19.16
N THR A 385 -9.93 -26.73 -17.90
CA THR A 385 -10.84 -26.47 -16.77
C THR A 385 -10.70 -25.03 -16.26
N ALA A 386 -11.65 -24.58 -15.43
CA ALA A 386 -11.52 -23.29 -14.75
C ALA A 386 -10.23 -23.20 -13.90
N ASP A 387 -9.83 -24.29 -13.25
CA ASP A 387 -8.60 -24.36 -12.45
C ASP A 387 -7.34 -24.26 -13.33
N ASP A 388 -7.35 -24.89 -14.52
CA ASP A 388 -6.24 -24.79 -15.47
C ASP A 388 -6.05 -23.32 -15.90
N ILE A 389 -7.15 -22.63 -16.22
CA ILE A 389 -7.17 -21.22 -16.59
C ILE A 389 -6.71 -20.33 -15.44
N ALA A 390 -7.26 -20.54 -14.22
CA ALA A 390 -6.88 -19.78 -13.04
C ALA A 390 -5.37 -19.91 -12.75
N ARG A 391 -4.80 -21.10 -12.93
CA ARG A 391 -3.35 -21.32 -12.78
C ARG A 391 -2.54 -20.61 -13.87
N ALA A 392 -3.00 -20.60 -15.12
CA ALA A 392 -2.33 -19.86 -16.19
C ALA A 392 -2.35 -18.33 -15.95
N VAL A 393 -3.49 -17.79 -15.53
CA VAL A 393 -3.60 -16.37 -15.12
C VAL A 393 -2.73 -16.06 -13.91
N ARG A 394 -2.67 -16.96 -12.92
CA ARG A 394 -1.79 -16.78 -11.75
C ARG A 394 -0.32 -16.70 -12.16
N ILE A 395 0.14 -17.56 -13.07
CA ILE A 395 1.52 -17.49 -13.60
C ILE A 395 1.79 -16.12 -14.22
N TYR A 396 0.87 -15.61 -15.04
CA TYR A 396 0.99 -14.27 -15.61
C TYR A 396 1.10 -13.19 -14.52
N MET A 397 0.19 -13.21 -13.54
CA MET A 397 0.16 -12.20 -12.49
C MET A 397 1.36 -12.26 -11.55
N GLU A 398 1.81 -13.46 -11.16
CA GLU A 398 3.04 -13.64 -10.39
C GLU A 398 4.24 -13.05 -11.13
N ARG A 399 4.38 -13.29 -12.45
CA ARG A 399 5.48 -12.74 -13.25
C ARG A 399 5.47 -11.23 -13.31
N LEU A 400 4.32 -10.60 -13.54
CA LEU A 400 4.25 -9.14 -13.63
C LEU A 400 4.47 -8.48 -12.26
N THR A 401 3.82 -8.99 -11.22
CA THR A 401 3.99 -8.45 -9.86
C THR A 401 5.40 -8.65 -9.32
N GLN A 402 6.09 -9.73 -9.71
CA GLN A 402 7.52 -9.92 -9.41
C GLN A 402 8.36 -8.77 -9.96
N VAL A 403 8.15 -8.36 -11.22
CA VAL A 403 8.91 -7.25 -11.83
C VAL A 403 8.66 -5.93 -11.08
N VAL A 404 7.43 -5.67 -10.66
CA VAL A 404 7.09 -4.46 -9.89
C VAL A 404 7.73 -4.47 -8.51
N TYR A 405 7.74 -5.63 -7.84
CA TYR A 405 8.36 -5.82 -6.53
C TYR A 405 9.89 -5.71 -6.59
N GLU A 406 10.54 -6.40 -7.55
CA GLU A 406 11.98 -6.30 -7.81
C GLU A 406 12.37 -4.88 -8.25
N GLY A 407 11.44 -4.15 -8.86
CA GLY A 407 11.57 -2.73 -9.16
C GLY A 407 11.51 -1.81 -7.95
N GLY A 408 11.39 -2.35 -6.72
CA GLY A 408 11.50 -1.67 -5.43
C GLY A 408 10.20 -1.09 -4.88
N ILE A 409 9.04 -1.40 -5.48
CA ILE A 409 7.75 -1.02 -4.89
C ILE A 409 7.45 -1.97 -3.71
N PRO A 410 7.10 -1.45 -2.53
CA PRO A 410 6.75 -2.29 -1.38
C PRO A 410 5.58 -3.24 -1.70
N ARG A 411 5.66 -4.50 -1.26
CA ARG A 411 4.60 -5.51 -1.50
C ARG A 411 3.20 -5.00 -1.10
N ASN A 412 3.10 -4.28 0.02
CA ASN A 412 1.83 -3.74 0.50
C ASN A 412 1.25 -2.61 -0.36
N LYS A 413 2.02 -2.12 -1.35
CA LYS A 413 1.61 -1.15 -2.36
C LYS A 413 1.34 -1.80 -3.72
N ILE A 414 1.55 -3.10 -3.89
CA ILE A 414 1.31 -3.78 -5.17
C ILE A 414 0.01 -4.57 -5.05
N PHE A 415 -0.89 -4.39 -6.02
CA PHE A 415 -2.19 -5.04 -6.06
C PHE A 415 -2.38 -5.75 -7.40
N THR A 416 -2.83 -7.00 -7.43
CA THR A 416 -3.26 -7.62 -8.69
C THR A 416 -4.65 -7.12 -9.10
N HIS A 417 -4.98 -7.16 -10.38
CA HIS A 417 -6.36 -6.93 -10.85
C HIS A 417 -6.85 -8.07 -11.74
N VAL A 418 -7.71 -8.92 -11.16
CA VAL A 418 -8.26 -10.11 -11.82
C VAL A 418 -9.79 -10.01 -11.94
N GLY A 419 -10.33 -10.39 -13.11
CA GLY A 419 -11.76 -10.24 -13.40
C GLY A 419 -12.65 -11.38 -12.85
N ALA A 420 -12.12 -12.60 -12.76
CA ALA A 420 -12.80 -13.72 -12.10
C ALA A 420 -11.80 -14.81 -11.67
N GLY A 421 -12.27 -15.69 -10.78
CA GLY A 421 -11.43 -16.69 -10.12
C GLY A 421 -10.67 -16.05 -8.97
N THR A 422 -10.89 -16.54 -7.76
CA THR A 422 -10.28 -15.94 -6.57
C THR A 422 -8.80 -16.28 -6.48
N ASP A 423 -8.44 -17.51 -6.85
CA ASP A 423 -7.08 -18.06 -6.79
C ASP A 423 -6.09 -17.41 -7.77
N SER A 424 -6.59 -16.89 -8.89
CA SER A 424 -5.79 -16.27 -9.95
C SER A 424 -5.14 -14.96 -9.52
N ALA A 425 -5.66 -14.29 -8.48
CA ALA A 425 -5.14 -13.04 -7.95
C ALA A 425 -4.00 -13.25 -6.93
N LEU A 426 -3.71 -14.49 -6.54
CA LEU A 426 -2.68 -14.77 -5.54
C LEU A 426 -1.28 -14.57 -6.12
N SER A 427 -0.46 -13.76 -5.44
CA SER A 427 0.95 -13.59 -5.72
C SER A 427 1.74 -13.40 -4.42
N PRO A 428 2.94 -13.97 -4.27
CA PRO A 428 3.81 -13.67 -3.14
C PRO A 428 4.31 -12.22 -3.17
N TYR A 429 4.27 -11.55 -4.33
CA TYR A 429 4.82 -10.22 -4.55
C TYR A 429 3.79 -9.09 -4.45
N ALA A 430 2.50 -9.42 -4.31
CA ALA A 430 1.41 -8.44 -4.28
C ALA A 430 0.28 -8.83 -3.34
N GLN A 431 -0.53 -7.85 -2.97
CA GLN A 431 -1.84 -8.06 -2.38
C GLN A 431 -2.84 -8.50 -3.47
N PRO A 432 -3.70 -9.49 -3.20
CA PRO A 432 -4.68 -9.91 -4.20
C PRO A 432 -5.77 -8.85 -4.36
N GLY A 433 -6.28 -8.74 -5.57
CA GLY A 433 -7.33 -7.78 -5.91
C GLY A 433 -8.20 -8.23 -7.07
N TRP A 434 -9.50 -7.90 -6.96
CA TRP A 434 -10.53 -8.36 -7.88
C TRP A 434 -11.48 -7.25 -8.32
N SER A 435 -12.15 -7.49 -9.44
CA SER A 435 -13.34 -6.75 -9.83
C SER A 435 -14.59 -7.28 -9.11
N PHE A 436 -15.45 -6.36 -8.68
CA PHE A 436 -16.71 -6.67 -8.01
C PHE A 436 -17.89 -6.01 -8.72
N TYR A 437 -18.62 -6.84 -9.48
CA TYR A 437 -19.91 -6.48 -10.09
C TYR A 437 -21.06 -7.32 -9.53
N THR A 438 -21.00 -7.61 -8.23
CA THR A 438 -22.01 -8.42 -7.52
C THR A 438 -23.30 -7.64 -7.23
N PHE A 439 -23.41 -6.38 -7.70
CA PHE A 439 -24.56 -5.48 -7.64
C PHE A 439 -25.33 -5.51 -6.31
N GLY A 440 -24.58 -5.44 -5.20
CA GLY A 440 -25.13 -5.36 -3.86
C GLY A 440 -25.15 -6.63 -3.02
N ALA A 441 -24.60 -7.73 -3.52
CA ALA A 441 -24.28 -8.88 -2.68
C ALA A 441 -22.97 -8.72 -1.87
N GLY A 442 -22.31 -7.55 -1.99
CA GLY A 442 -21.07 -7.27 -1.27
C GLY A 442 -19.90 -8.17 -1.66
N PRO A 443 -18.84 -8.22 -0.83
CA PRO A 443 -17.73 -9.16 -0.98
C PRO A 443 -18.18 -10.62 -1.00
N ALA A 444 -19.19 -10.96 -0.18
CA ALA A 444 -19.74 -12.31 -0.08
C ALA A 444 -20.36 -12.81 -1.41
N GLY A 445 -20.66 -11.90 -2.34
CA GLY A 445 -21.12 -12.25 -3.68
C GLY A 445 -20.05 -12.92 -4.56
N LEU A 446 -18.77 -12.82 -4.21
CA LEU A 446 -17.68 -13.47 -4.96
C LEU A 446 -17.40 -14.87 -4.38
N SER A 447 -17.83 -15.90 -5.10
CA SER A 447 -17.64 -17.29 -4.69
C SER A 447 -16.15 -17.61 -4.51
N GLY A 448 -15.80 -18.28 -3.39
CA GLY A 448 -14.43 -18.66 -3.08
C GLY A 448 -13.58 -17.54 -2.44
N LEU A 449 -14.13 -16.33 -2.26
CA LEU A 449 -13.37 -15.20 -1.72
C LEU A 449 -12.85 -15.49 -0.31
N GLU A 450 -13.71 -15.93 0.61
CA GLU A 450 -13.30 -16.25 1.99
C GLU A 450 -12.20 -17.30 2.05
N ALA A 451 -12.36 -18.42 1.33
CA ALA A 451 -11.33 -19.46 1.26
C ALA A 451 -10.00 -18.93 0.70
N THR A 452 -10.06 -17.92 -0.16
CA THR A 452 -8.87 -17.26 -0.70
C THR A 452 -8.27 -16.26 0.27
N LEU A 453 -9.10 -15.45 0.94
CA LEU A 453 -8.68 -14.51 1.98
C LEU A 453 -8.07 -15.22 3.19
N ASP A 454 -8.57 -16.41 3.53
CA ASP A 454 -8.00 -17.28 4.55
C ASP A 454 -6.56 -17.68 4.17
N ARG A 455 -6.28 -18.00 2.89
CA ARG A 455 -4.91 -18.32 2.42
C ARG A 455 -3.97 -17.12 2.39
N VAL A 456 -4.49 -15.92 2.15
CA VAL A 456 -3.69 -14.69 2.22
C VAL A 456 -3.68 -14.07 3.60
N ALA A 457 -4.07 -14.84 4.62
CA ALA A 457 -3.50 -14.63 5.93
C ALA A 457 -3.76 -13.20 6.45
N ALA A 458 -4.98 -12.68 6.32
CA ALA A 458 -5.32 -11.32 6.76
C ALA A 458 -4.35 -10.21 6.26
N THR A 459 -3.50 -10.52 5.27
CA THR A 459 -2.75 -9.52 4.52
C THR A 459 -3.76 -8.65 3.79
N GLY A 460 -3.35 -7.43 3.47
CA GLY A 460 -4.24 -6.53 2.75
C GLY A 460 -4.74 -7.19 1.45
N TRP A 461 -5.97 -6.88 1.07
CA TRP A 461 -6.54 -7.22 -0.23
C TRP A 461 -7.22 -5.99 -0.81
N ALA A 462 -7.56 -6.01 -2.09
CA ALA A 462 -8.16 -4.86 -2.76
C ALA A 462 -9.44 -5.18 -3.52
N VAL A 463 -10.40 -4.26 -3.42
CA VAL A 463 -11.44 -4.09 -4.43
C VAL A 463 -10.82 -3.25 -5.55
N SER A 464 -10.17 -3.93 -6.49
CA SER A 464 -9.42 -3.31 -7.60
C SER A 464 -10.30 -2.62 -8.63
N GLU A 465 -11.58 -3.01 -8.65
CA GLU A 465 -12.63 -2.38 -9.42
C GLU A 465 -14.00 -2.71 -8.81
N TRP A 466 -14.93 -1.75 -8.80
CA TRP A 466 -16.25 -1.92 -8.19
C TRP A 466 -17.35 -1.21 -8.97
N GLY A 467 -18.43 -1.93 -9.29
CA GLY A 467 -19.57 -1.38 -10.04
C GLY A 467 -20.72 -0.81 -9.20
N GLY A 468 -20.66 -0.89 -7.87
CA GLY A 468 -21.68 -0.31 -6.99
C GLY A 468 -23.08 -0.97 -7.06
N PRO A 469 -24.07 -0.37 -6.37
CA PRO A 469 -25.50 -0.68 -6.51
C PRO A 469 -26.11 -0.22 -7.84
N GLY A 470 -25.37 0.54 -8.66
CA GLY A 470 -25.86 1.18 -9.88
C GLY A 470 -26.30 2.64 -9.66
N SER A 471 -26.30 3.41 -10.76
CA SER A 471 -26.63 4.84 -10.72
C SER A 471 -28.06 5.12 -10.27
N GLY A 472 -28.24 6.19 -9.49
CA GLY A 472 -29.54 6.59 -8.94
C GLY A 472 -29.98 5.81 -7.70
N ALA A 473 -29.14 4.91 -7.18
CA ALA A 473 -29.38 4.28 -5.89
C ALA A 473 -29.39 5.34 -4.76
N PRO A 474 -30.24 5.18 -3.73
CA PRO A 474 -30.26 6.09 -2.59
C PRO A 474 -28.91 6.13 -1.85
N VAL A 475 -28.55 7.29 -1.29
CA VAL A 475 -27.32 7.48 -0.48
C VAL A 475 -27.15 6.39 0.58
N ALA A 476 -28.23 5.98 1.25
CA ALA A 476 -28.17 4.94 2.28
C ALA A 476 -27.76 3.56 1.72
N VAL A 477 -28.12 3.24 0.47
CA VAL A 477 -27.74 1.99 -0.20
C VAL A 477 -26.26 2.03 -0.59
N TRP A 478 -25.81 3.14 -1.17
CA TRP A 478 -24.38 3.37 -1.45
C TRP A 478 -23.54 3.23 -0.19
N ARG A 479 -23.96 3.90 0.88
CA ARG A 479 -23.26 3.87 2.17
C ARG A 479 -23.17 2.46 2.74
N ALA A 480 -24.29 1.73 2.78
CA ALA A 480 -24.32 0.39 3.34
C ALA A 480 -23.39 -0.57 2.57
N GLN A 481 -23.32 -0.46 1.24
CA GLN A 481 -22.40 -1.30 0.46
C GLN A 481 -20.95 -0.88 0.64
N LEU A 482 -20.65 0.41 0.64
CA LEU A 482 -19.32 0.92 0.94
C LEU A 482 -18.84 0.34 2.29
N GLU A 483 -19.63 0.53 3.35
CA GLU A 483 -19.37 -0.02 4.69
C GLU A 483 -19.18 -1.55 4.67
N ASP A 484 -19.94 -2.29 3.87
CA ASP A 484 -19.80 -3.75 3.76
C ASP A 484 -18.43 -4.14 3.18
N TYR A 485 -18.00 -3.55 2.06
CA TYR A 485 -16.67 -3.80 1.48
C TYR A 485 -15.53 -3.41 2.41
N PHE A 486 -15.75 -2.34 3.15
CA PHE A 486 -14.80 -1.72 4.04
C PHE A 486 -14.58 -2.47 5.35
N HIS A 487 -15.66 -2.98 5.92
CA HIS A 487 -15.59 -3.79 7.12
C HIS A 487 -15.22 -5.24 6.82
N HIS A 488 -15.11 -5.61 5.54
CA HIS A 488 -14.73 -6.95 5.14
C HIS A 488 -13.23 -7.21 5.26
N ARG A 489 -12.85 -7.86 6.36
CA ARG A 489 -11.48 -8.27 6.67
C ARG A 489 -10.53 -7.05 6.59
N ASN A 490 -9.42 -7.19 5.85
CA ASN A 490 -8.38 -6.17 5.68
C ASN A 490 -8.39 -5.57 4.26
N ASN A 491 -9.54 -5.10 3.80
CA ASN A 491 -9.66 -4.47 2.48
C ASN A 491 -8.92 -3.13 2.45
N LYS A 492 -7.75 -3.07 1.82
CA LYS A 492 -6.84 -1.91 1.79
C LYS A 492 -7.33 -0.77 0.92
N LEU A 493 -8.01 -1.08 -0.18
CA LEU A 493 -8.55 -0.06 -1.06
C LEU A 493 -9.81 -0.52 -1.79
N LEU A 494 -10.62 0.46 -2.15
CA LEU A 494 -11.75 0.28 -3.06
C LEU A 494 -11.65 1.28 -4.20
N ALA A 495 -11.54 0.76 -5.42
CA ALA A 495 -11.58 1.55 -6.64
C ALA A 495 -12.97 1.49 -7.28
N GLY A 496 -13.75 2.55 -7.12
CA GLY A 496 -15.09 2.68 -7.69
C GLY A 496 -15.03 2.98 -9.18
N PHE A 497 -15.51 2.04 -9.99
CA PHE A 497 -15.72 2.17 -11.43
C PHE A 497 -17.19 2.49 -11.70
N VAL A 498 -17.62 3.63 -11.18
CA VAL A 498 -19.02 4.08 -11.20
C VAL A 498 -19.08 5.55 -11.59
N GLY A 499 -20.21 5.98 -12.13
CA GLY A 499 -20.45 7.41 -12.29
C GLY A 499 -20.48 8.11 -10.93
N LEU A 500 -19.76 9.22 -10.79
CA LEU A 500 -19.89 10.11 -9.63
C LEU A 500 -21.24 10.83 -9.70
N ASP A 501 -22.31 10.19 -9.27
CA ASP A 501 -23.58 10.85 -8.99
C ASP A 501 -23.60 11.41 -7.56
N ASP A 502 -24.54 12.31 -7.28
CA ASP A 502 -24.62 12.98 -5.96
C ASP A 502 -24.89 11.97 -4.83
N GLY A 503 -25.54 10.85 -5.15
CA GLY A 503 -25.82 9.78 -4.22
C GLY A 503 -24.54 9.08 -3.77
N PHE A 504 -23.70 8.71 -4.74
CA PHE A 504 -22.40 8.08 -4.47
C PHE A 504 -21.44 9.05 -3.78
N ALA A 505 -21.29 10.29 -4.28
CA ALA A 505 -20.38 11.28 -3.69
C ALA A 505 -20.72 11.58 -2.22
N ALA A 506 -22.01 11.77 -1.91
CA ALA A 506 -22.46 12.01 -0.54
C ALA A 506 -22.25 10.79 0.37
N ALA A 507 -22.46 9.58 -0.14
CA ALA A 507 -22.19 8.36 0.63
C ALA A 507 -20.70 8.19 0.89
N LEU A 508 -19.85 8.45 -0.12
CA LEU A 508 -18.40 8.38 -0.01
C LEU A 508 -17.88 9.32 1.07
N GLY A 509 -18.32 10.59 1.06
CA GLY A 509 -17.95 11.55 2.11
C GLY A 509 -18.41 11.13 3.50
N GLN A 510 -19.63 10.58 3.62
CA GLN A 510 -20.12 10.06 4.90
C GLN A 510 -19.26 8.92 5.44
N VAL A 511 -18.73 8.03 4.59
CA VAL A 511 -17.98 6.86 5.05
C VAL A 511 -16.53 7.19 5.35
N ILE A 512 -15.90 8.03 4.52
CA ILE A 512 -14.51 8.47 4.71
C ILE A 512 -14.32 9.12 6.10
N ASP A 513 -15.31 9.92 6.55
CA ASP A 513 -15.23 10.61 7.84
C ASP A 513 -15.82 9.79 9.01
N ARG A 514 -16.55 8.69 8.77
CA ARG A 514 -17.21 7.85 9.81
C ARG A 514 -16.50 6.54 10.11
N VAL A 515 -15.20 6.64 10.27
CA VAL A 515 -14.36 5.52 10.61
C VAL A 515 -14.47 5.31 12.12
N ASP A 516 -15.57 4.71 12.61
CA ASP A 516 -15.82 4.44 14.05
C ASP A 516 -15.19 3.12 14.52
N CYS A 517 -14.91 2.21 13.59
CA CYS A 517 -14.17 1.00 13.88
C CYS A 517 -13.27 0.63 12.71
N TRP A 518 -11.97 0.96 12.78
CA TRP A 518 -10.94 0.67 11.76
C TRP A 518 -9.61 0.31 12.42
N MET A 519 -8.91 -0.68 11.87
CA MET A 519 -7.62 -1.13 12.40
C MET A 519 -6.66 -1.36 11.24
N HIS A 520 -5.50 -0.71 11.27
CA HIS A 520 -4.38 -1.04 10.40
C HIS A 520 -3.74 -2.35 10.83
N PRO A 521 -3.01 -3.07 9.98
CA PRO A 521 -2.06 -4.07 10.45
C PRO A 521 -1.11 -3.49 11.51
N PRO A 522 -0.81 -4.19 12.60
CA PRO A 522 0.29 -3.80 13.47
C PRO A 522 1.61 -3.79 12.68
N VAL A 523 2.50 -2.85 13.00
CA VAL A 523 3.83 -2.77 12.39
C VAL A 523 4.81 -3.44 13.35
N LEU A 524 5.35 -4.59 12.95
CA LEU A 524 6.34 -5.33 13.73
C LEU A 524 7.75 -5.01 13.22
N ARG A 525 8.66 -4.70 14.15
CA ARG A 525 10.09 -4.50 13.88
C ARG A 525 10.89 -5.45 14.75
N ALA A 526 11.85 -6.13 14.14
CA ALA A 526 12.84 -6.92 14.85
C ALA A 526 14.17 -6.17 14.84
N SER A 527 14.80 -6.06 16.00
CA SER A 527 16.15 -5.53 16.16
C SER A 527 16.98 -6.51 16.98
N VAL A 528 18.16 -6.84 16.48
CA VAL A 528 19.16 -7.62 17.23
C VAL A 528 20.06 -6.61 17.93
N ALA A 529 20.04 -6.56 19.26
CA ALA A 529 20.86 -5.66 20.06
C ALA A 529 21.61 -6.47 21.13
N GLY A 530 22.84 -6.90 20.83
CA GLY A 530 23.64 -7.75 21.73
C GLY A 530 23.08 -9.18 21.84
N HIS A 531 23.08 -9.73 23.06
CA HIS A 531 22.55 -11.06 23.37
C HIS A 531 21.02 -11.14 23.49
N ASP A 532 20.34 -9.99 23.54
CA ASP A 532 18.90 -9.92 23.68
C ASP A 532 18.26 -9.56 22.33
N ASP A 533 17.60 -10.52 21.70
CA ASP A 533 16.75 -10.24 20.55
C ASP A 533 15.50 -9.50 21.02
N VAL A 534 15.30 -8.29 20.49
CA VAL A 534 14.19 -7.43 20.86
C VAL A 534 13.23 -7.30 19.69
N LEU A 535 11.98 -7.68 19.91
CA LEU A 535 10.87 -7.32 19.03
C LEU A 535 10.19 -6.07 19.56
N THR A 536 9.99 -5.08 18.71
CA THR A 536 9.20 -3.86 19.00
C THR A 536 8.09 -3.70 17.98
N TRP A 537 7.00 -3.04 18.35
CA TRP A 537 5.89 -2.87 17.42
C TRP A 537 5.01 -1.66 17.67
N ALA A 538 4.24 -1.27 16.65
CA ALA A 538 3.17 -0.30 16.76
C ALA A 538 1.81 -0.99 16.57
N ILE A 539 0.89 -0.73 17.48
CA ILE A 539 -0.46 -1.30 17.50
C ILE A 539 -1.46 -0.25 17.00
N PRO A 540 -2.49 -0.64 16.24
CA PRO A 540 -3.62 0.24 15.95
C PRO A 540 -4.28 0.73 17.24
N GLY A 541 -4.59 2.02 17.32
CA GLY A 541 -5.20 2.61 18.53
C GLY A 541 -6.56 2.03 18.94
N ARG A 542 -7.18 1.20 18.10
CA ARG A 542 -8.46 0.52 18.37
C ARG A 542 -8.33 -1.00 18.56
N ALA A 543 -7.11 -1.52 18.59
CA ALA A 543 -6.89 -2.90 18.99
C ALA A 543 -7.28 -3.05 20.47
N VAL A 544 -8.16 -4.01 20.74
CA VAL A 544 -8.57 -4.44 22.07
C VAL A 544 -7.65 -5.54 22.56
N GLU A 545 -7.18 -6.42 21.66
CA GLU A 545 -6.22 -7.48 21.99
C GLU A 545 -5.07 -7.51 21.00
N VAL A 546 -3.88 -7.86 21.49
CA VAL A 546 -2.72 -8.10 20.64
C VAL A 546 -2.03 -9.39 21.02
N TYR A 547 -1.64 -10.17 20.03
CA TYR A 547 -0.90 -11.43 20.20
C TYR A 547 0.37 -11.39 19.36
N LEU A 548 1.48 -11.85 19.95
CA LEU A 548 2.76 -12.04 19.28
C LEU A 548 2.99 -13.54 19.09
N ASN A 549 3.14 -13.96 17.84
CA ASN A 549 3.60 -15.30 17.50
C ASN A 549 5.02 -15.23 16.95
N VAL A 550 5.89 -16.09 17.46
CA VAL A 550 7.24 -16.33 16.95
C VAL A 550 7.39 -17.82 16.66
N THR A 551 8.02 -18.17 15.54
CA THR A 551 8.21 -19.54 15.08
C THR A 551 9.56 -19.72 14.39
N THR A 552 10.03 -20.96 14.31
CA THR A 552 11.14 -21.36 13.42
C THR A 552 10.68 -21.77 12.01
N ASP A 553 9.38 -22.03 11.82
CA ASP A 553 8.78 -22.43 10.55
C ASP A 553 7.80 -21.35 10.05
N PRO A 554 8.15 -20.56 9.02
CA PRO A 554 7.30 -19.48 8.52
C PRO A 554 6.07 -19.98 7.77
N THR A 555 5.82 -21.29 7.69
CA THR A 555 4.69 -21.85 6.97
C THR A 555 3.39 -21.24 7.49
N PRO A 556 2.66 -20.48 6.65
CA PRO A 556 1.46 -19.79 7.09
C PRO A 556 0.30 -20.76 7.32
N ASP A 557 -0.50 -20.51 8.36
CA ASP A 557 -1.80 -21.19 8.53
C ASP A 557 -2.92 -20.50 7.71
N VAL A 558 -4.13 -21.05 7.79
CA VAL A 558 -5.34 -20.53 7.12
C VAL A 558 -5.89 -19.22 7.70
N HIS A 559 -5.26 -18.67 8.73
CA HIS A 559 -5.67 -17.46 9.44
C HIS A 559 -4.54 -16.44 9.57
N ALA A 560 -3.48 -16.59 8.75
CA ALA A 560 -2.25 -15.79 8.82
C ALA A 560 -1.26 -16.09 9.90
N GLY A 561 -1.63 -16.95 10.82
CA GLY A 561 -0.74 -17.53 11.78
C GLY A 561 0.39 -18.29 11.11
N PHE A 562 1.11 -18.98 11.97
CA PHE A 562 2.00 -20.05 11.54
C PHE A 562 1.28 -21.36 11.79
N VAL A 563 1.48 -22.36 10.92
CA VAL A 563 0.97 -23.72 11.14
C VAL A 563 1.46 -24.24 12.49
N THR A 564 2.71 -23.91 12.83
CA THR A 564 3.34 -24.17 14.11
C THR A 564 3.83 -22.88 14.73
N VAL A 565 3.48 -22.66 16.00
CA VAL A 565 4.02 -21.57 16.82
C VAL A 565 4.80 -22.24 17.95
N ASP A 566 6.08 -22.50 17.69
CA ASP A 566 6.95 -23.31 18.55
C ASP A 566 7.88 -22.49 19.44
N VAL A 567 7.95 -21.15 19.25
CA VAL A 567 8.85 -20.27 20.00
C VAL A 567 8.08 -19.38 20.98
N VAL A 568 7.20 -18.50 20.50
CA VAL A 568 6.40 -17.60 21.35
C VAL A 568 4.95 -17.55 20.87
N ASN A 569 3.99 -17.61 21.78
CA ASN A 569 2.57 -17.39 21.51
C ASN A 569 1.96 -16.62 22.69
N ASP A 570 2.25 -15.32 22.74
CA ASP A 570 1.96 -14.48 23.88
C ASP A 570 0.85 -13.48 23.57
N ARG A 571 -0.03 -13.25 24.54
CA ARG A 571 -0.90 -12.07 24.55
C ARG A 571 -0.10 -10.87 25.04
N VAL A 572 0.08 -9.89 24.17
CA VAL A 572 0.94 -8.71 24.37
C VAL A 572 0.13 -7.40 24.34
N THR A 573 -1.16 -7.46 24.69
CA THR A 573 -2.05 -6.30 24.77
C THR A 573 -1.49 -5.25 25.73
N GLY A 574 -1.40 -4.00 25.26
CA GLY A 574 -0.88 -2.87 26.05
C GLY A 574 0.66 -2.82 26.15
N THR A 575 1.36 -3.80 25.58
CA THR A 575 2.81 -3.75 25.41
C THR A 575 3.16 -3.54 23.93
N TYR A 576 4.39 -3.13 23.69
CA TYR A 576 4.89 -2.81 22.35
C TYR A 576 6.33 -3.30 22.14
N ARG A 577 6.78 -4.17 23.06
CA ARG A 577 8.11 -4.72 23.13
C ARG A 577 8.08 -6.12 23.76
N ARG A 578 8.94 -7.01 23.26
CA ARG A 578 9.23 -8.34 23.84
C ARG A 578 10.70 -8.66 23.66
N GLU A 579 11.39 -8.94 24.76
CA GLU A 579 12.70 -9.57 24.76
C GLU A 579 12.53 -11.08 24.56
N LEU A 580 13.37 -11.66 23.71
CA LEU A 580 13.41 -13.08 23.38
C LEU A 580 14.70 -13.70 23.91
N ALA A 581 14.90 -13.65 25.23
CA ALA A 581 16.08 -14.23 25.86
C ALA A 581 16.13 -15.76 25.70
N GLY A 582 17.33 -16.29 25.49
CA GLY A 582 17.58 -17.75 25.46
C GLY A 582 17.17 -18.45 24.17
N LEU A 583 16.99 -17.71 23.07
CA LEU A 583 16.89 -18.32 21.75
C LEU A 583 18.25 -18.89 21.33
N GLY A 584 18.26 -20.11 20.79
CA GLY A 584 19.46 -20.65 20.15
C GLY A 584 19.72 -19.97 18.81
N ALA A 585 20.90 -20.14 18.24
CA ALA A 585 21.17 -19.64 16.89
C ALA A 585 20.20 -20.22 15.86
N GLY A 586 19.69 -19.34 15.00
CA GLY A 586 18.68 -19.72 14.04
C GLY A 586 18.03 -18.54 13.35
N THR A 587 17.21 -18.83 12.35
CA THR A 587 16.32 -17.83 11.74
C THR A 587 14.93 -17.99 12.33
N TYR A 588 14.36 -16.88 12.75
CA TYR A 588 13.07 -16.80 13.40
C TYR A 588 12.15 -15.89 12.61
N TYR A 589 10.85 -16.17 12.78
CA TYR A 589 9.79 -15.50 12.06
C TYR A 589 8.74 -15.06 13.06
N ALA A 590 8.30 -13.81 12.95
CA ALA A 590 7.36 -13.23 13.88
C ALA A 590 6.20 -12.53 13.17
N LYS A 591 5.02 -12.60 13.80
CA LYS A 591 3.82 -11.88 13.40
C LYS A 591 3.06 -11.37 14.62
N LEU A 592 2.44 -10.22 14.45
CA LEU A 592 1.48 -9.68 15.42
C LEU A 592 0.07 -9.79 14.90
N PHE A 593 -0.85 -10.13 15.79
CA PHE A 593 -2.28 -10.18 15.55
C PHE A 593 -2.90 -9.13 16.43
N ALA A 594 -3.63 -8.20 15.86
CA ALA A 594 -4.42 -7.22 16.60
C ALA A 594 -5.91 -7.50 16.38
N ASP A 595 -6.65 -7.75 17.46
CA ASP A 595 -8.09 -7.88 17.45
C ASP A 595 -8.75 -6.62 17.97
N GLY A 596 -9.85 -6.23 17.36
CA GLY A 596 -10.62 -5.06 17.75
C GLY A 596 -11.72 -4.83 16.73
N CYS A 597 -12.78 -4.14 17.11
CA CYS A 597 -13.89 -3.89 16.18
C CYS A 597 -14.52 -5.16 15.57
N GLY A 598 -14.49 -6.29 16.29
CA GLY A 598 -15.00 -7.57 15.79
C GLY A 598 -14.17 -8.19 14.65
N ARG A 599 -12.93 -7.74 14.42
CA ARG A 599 -12.03 -8.30 13.40
C ARG A 599 -10.60 -8.44 13.92
N ARG A 600 -9.81 -9.22 13.17
CA ARG A 600 -8.38 -9.45 13.36
C ARG A 600 -7.60 -8.86 12.18
N VAL A 601 -6.52 -8.15 12.46
CA VAL A 601 -5.54 -7.68 11.47
C VAL A 601 -4.16 -8.18 11.87
N VAL A 602 -3.32 -8.48 10.88
CA VAL A 602 -2.06 -9.19 11.10
C VAL A 602 -0.93 -8.41 10.47
N SER A 603 0.20 -8.29 11.18
CA SER A 603 1.40 -7.63 10.65
C SER A 603 1.94 -8.37 9.42
N ASP A 604 2.78 -7.68 8.66
CA ASP A 604 3.69 -8.36 7.76
C ASP A 604 4.61 -9.32 8.55
N LEU A 605 5.17 -10.29 7.84
CA LEU A 605 6.12 -11.25 8.39
C LEU A 605 7.42 -10.52 8.74
N ALA A 606 7.81 -10.52 10.01
CA ALA A 606 9.15 -10.12 10.42
C ALA A 606 10.07 -11.35 10.41
N THR A 607 11.28 -11.18 9.89
CA THR A 607 12.34 -12.20 9.92
C THR A 607 13.56 -11.64 10.61
N PHE A 608 14.13 -12.41 11.53
CA PHE A 608 15.38 -12.06 12.23
C PHE A 608 16.22 -13.32 12.43
N ALA A 609 17.52 -13.13 12.63
CA ALA A 609 18.45 -14.22 12.84
C ALA A 609 19.21 -14.00 14.15
N VAL A 610 19.19 -15.02 15.00
CA VAL A 610 20.00 -15.13 16.21
C VAL A 610 21.29 -15.81 15.81
N ARG A 611 22.43 -15.23 16.15
CA ARG A 611 23.74 -15.82 15.90
C ARG A 611 24.26 -16.47 17.16
N ASP A 612 24.94 -17.61 17.01
CA ASP A 612 25.75 -18.14 18.11
C ASP A 612 26.82 -17.09 18.36
N ASP A 613 26.93 -16.60 19.59
CA ASP A 613 28.06 -15.77 19.98
C ASP A 613 29.26 -16.70 20.16
N PRO A 614 30.25 -16.69 19.25
CA PRO A 614 31.38 -17.60 19.36
C PRO A 614 32.30 -17.24 20.55
N ASP A 615 32.11 -16.08 21.18
CA ASP A 615 33.02 -15.54 22.20
C ASP A 615 32.49 -15.67 23.64
N GLY A 616 31.28 -16.22 23.83
CA GLY A 616 30.58 -16.21 25.13
C GLY A 616 31.05 -17.19 26.21
N ASP A 617 32.09 -18.01 25.96
CA ASP A 617 32.49 -19.08 26.89
C ASP A 617 34.01 -19.18 27.18
N ALA A 618 34.80 -18.17 26.83
CA ALA A 618 36.15 -18.04 27.40
C ALA A 618 36.04 -17.39 28.79
N GLY A 619 35.48 -18.14 29.73
CA GLY A 619 35.64 -17.85 31.14
C GLY A 619 37.13 -17.74 31.45
N ASP A 620 37.55 -16.54 31.83
CA ASP A 620 38.84 -16.21 32.41
C ASP A 620 39.02 -16.98 33.73
N ASP A 621 39.39 -18.26 33.63
CA ASP A 621 40.00 -19.01 34.72
C ASP A 621 41.48 -18.64 34.77
N GLY A 622 41.75 -17.50 35.43
CA GLY A 622 43.09 -16.98 35.62
C GLY A 622 44.09 -18.02 36.11
N GLU A 623 45.01 -18.40 35.24
CA GLU A 623 46.38 -18.78 35.60
C GLU A 623 47.37 -18.07 34.69
N GLY A 624 48.20 -17.22 35.30
CA GLY A 624 49.15 -16.40 34.59
C GLY A 624 50.21 -17.21 33.84
N SER A 625 50.59 -16.71 32.68
CA SER A 625 51.95 -16.89 32.19
C SER A 625 52.38 -15.67 31.39
N ASP A 626 53.49 -15.09 31.84
CA ASP A 626 54.28 -14.10 31.12
C ASP A 626 54.71 -14.66 29.76
N GLY A 627 54.61 -13.84 28.71
CA GLY A 627 55.47 -14.01 27.53
C GLY A 627 54.95 -13.45 26.23
N GLY A 628 55.63 -12.42 25.73
CA GLY A 628 55.90 -12.29 24.29
C GLY A 628 55.18 -11.17 23.56
N PHE A 629 55.87 -10.03 23.48
CA PHE A 629 55.71 -9.03 22.42
C PHE A 629 55.81 -9.69 21.02
N ASP A 630 54.96 -9.27 20.09
CA ASP A 630 55.40 -8.91 18.74
C ASP A 630 54.40 -7.96 18.05
N ASP A 631 54.98 -6.91 17.47
CA ASP A 631 54.37 -5.79 16.76
C ASP A 631 53.71 -6.21 15.43
N ALA A 632 52.55 -5.63 15.11
CA ALA A 632 52.19 -5.31 13.73
C ALA A 632 51.20 -4.15 13.66
N ALA A 633 51.66 -3.07 13.04
CA ALA A 633 50.98 -1.81 12.81
C ALA A 633 49.91 -1.87 11.72
N ILE A 634 48.79 -1.16 11.91
CA ILE A 634 48.01 -0.53 10.83
C ILE A 634 47.57 0.87 11.30
N ALA A 635 47.87 1.87 10.46
CA ALA A 635 47.65 3.29 10.69
C ALA A 635 46.18 3.74 10.51
N PRO A 636 45.73 4.83 11.14
CA PRO A 636 44.52 5.53 10.75
C PRO A 636 44.83 6.70 9.79
N GLU A 637 44.13 6.74 8.66
CA GLU A 637 44.08 7.92 7.79
C GLU A 637 43.22 9.02 8.43
N THR A 638 43.84 10.19 8.54
CA THR A 638 43.21 11.46 8.88
C THR A 638 42.47 12.03 7.67
N GLY A 639 41.23 12.46 7.86
CA GLY A 639 40.48 13.23 6.87
C GLY A 639 39.43 14.11 7.55
N ALA A 640 39.86 15.28 8.02
CA ALA A 640 38.99 16.38 8.38
C ALA A 640 38.74 17.23 7.12
N ASP A 641 37.50 17.66 6.91
CA ASP A 641 37.21 18.94 6.27
C ASP A 641 35.95 19.54 6.88
N GLY A 642 36.13 20.73 7.45
CA GLY A 642 35.10 21.54 8.06
C GLY A 642 34.43 22.44 7.02
N GLY A 643 33.13 22.65 7.20
CA GLY A 643 32.37 23.70 6.54
C GLY A 643 31.77 24.63 7.58
N GLU A 644 32.34 25.83 7.70
CA GLU A 644 31.71 27.00 8.32
C GLU A 644 30.48 27.41 7.50
N ILE A 645 29.34 27.66 8.15
CA ILE A 645 28.26 28.50 7.61
C ILE A 645 27.80 29.47 8.71
N GLU A 646 27.65 30.71 8.28
CA GLU A 646 27.53 31.95 9.04
C GLU A 646 26.15 32.20 9.66
N ASP A 647 26.19 33.03 10.70
CA ASP A 647 25.12 33.80 11.36
C ASP A 647 24.20 34.57 10.40
N ALA A 648 22.89 34.48 10.65
CA ALA A 648 21.86 35.52 10.52
C ALA A 648 20.55 34.96 11.10
N GLY A 649 19.69 35.62 11.87
CA GLY A 649 19.55 37.01 12.28
C GLY A 649 18.14 37.13 12.89
N ASP A 650 18.01 37.99 13.89
CA ASP A 650 16.84 38.24 14.72
C ASP A 650 15.51 38.52 13.97
N GLY A 651 14.40 38.07 14.55
CA GLY A 651 13.05 38.49 14.12
C GLY A 651 11.90 37.92 14.95
N ALA A 652 11.60 38.52 16.11
CA ALA A 652 10.31 38.41 16.78
C ALA A 652 9.20 39.10 15.94
N PRO A 653 7.90 38.73 16.07
CA PRO A 653 7.11 39.41 17.10
C PRO A 653 5.94 38.61 17.73
N ASP A 654 5.61 39.08 18.94
CA ASP A 654 4.35 39.13 19.68
C ASP A 654 3.02 38.69 19.00
N GLY A 655 2.17 38.03 19.80
CA GLY A 655 0.72 38.05 19.57
C GLY A 655 -0.10 36.97 20.29
N ALA A 656 -0.36 37.15 21.59
CA ALA A 656 -1.48 36.47 22.28
C ALA A 656 -2.84 36.98 21.74
N PRO A 657 -3.93 36.21 21.90
CA PRO A 657 -4.87 36.62 22.94
C PRO A 657 -5.58 35.47 23.69
N ASP A 658 -6.09 35.91 24.84
CA ASP A 658 -6.97 35.25 25.82
C ASP A 658 -8.27 34.66 25.23
N GLY A 659 -8.89 33.72 25.98
CA GLY A 659 -10.36 33.65 26.01
C GLY A 659 -11.02 32.30 26.25
N GLU A 660 -11.32 32.04 27.53
CA GLU A 660 -12.61 31.55 28.06
C GLU A 660 -13.17 30.12 27.75
N ASP A 661 -13.36 29.40 28.86
CA ASP A 661 -14.58 28.70 29.31
C ASP A 661 -15.42 27.89 28.30
N ARG A 662 -15.56 26.58 28.57
CA ARG A 662 -16.87 25.93 28.76
C ARG A 662 -16.80 24.47 29.24
N ALA A 663 -17.30 24.30 30.47
CA ALA A 663 -18.35 23.36 30.87
C ALA A 663 -18.31 21.88 30.43
N SER A 664 -18.10 21.03 31.44
CA SER A 664 -18.53 19.63 31.50
C SER A 664 -20.05 19.45 31.30
N PRO A 665 -20.46 18.28 30.80
CA PRO A 665 -21.41 17.46 31.57
C PRO A 665 -21.02 15.97 31.56
N GLY A 666 -21.07 15.27 32.70
CA GLY A 666 -22.26 14.48 33.10
C GLY A 666 -22.34 13.19 32.29
N GLY A 667 -21.86 12.04 32.76
CA GLY A 667 -22.45 11.31 33.88
C GLY A 667 -23.67 10.51 33.40
N CYS A 668 -23.47 9.29 32.90
CA CYS A 668 -24.56 8.34 32.66
C CYS A 668 -24.14 6.92 33.04
N GLY A 669 -24.87 6.34 33.99
CA GLY A 669 -24.56 5.10 34.68
C GLY A 669 -24.92 3.83 33.90
N CYS A 670 -24.15 2.79 34.18
CA CYS A 670 -24.41 1.42 33.72
C CYS A 670 -25.61 0.83 34.48
N ARG A 671 -26.63 0.40 33.74
CA ARG A 671 -27.63 -0.55 34.22
C ARG A 671 -27.26 -1.95 33.73
N ALA A 672 -26.97 -2.83 34.67
CA ALA A 672 -26.93 -4.27 34.45
C ALA A 672 -28.36 -4.80 34.25
N GLY A 673 -28.54 -5.62 33.22
CA GLY A 673 -29.77 -6.38 32.96
C GLY A 673 -29.39 -7.73 32.36
N GLY A 674 -29.57 -8.79 33.15
CA GLY A 674 -29.30 -10.17 32.75
C GLY A 674 -30.48 -10.87 32.06
N GLY A 675 -30.20 -12.11 31.65
CA GLY A 675 -31.17 -13.08 31.12
C GLY A 675 -31.16 -13.13 29.58
N ALA A 676 -31.21 -14.28 28.90
CA ALA A 676 -31.38 -15.65 29.33
C ALA A 676 -31.00 -16.61 28.19
N ASN A 677 -30.75 -17.86 28.58
CA ASN A 677 -30.51 -19.05 27.75
C ASN A 677 -31.46 -19.21 26.55
N GLY A 678 -30.90 -19.52 25.37
CA GLY A 678 -31.64 -19.96 24.18
C GLY A 678 -30.92 -21.13 23.51
N ARG A 679 -31.59 -22.28 23.47
CA ARG A 679 -31.09 -23.60 23.06
C ARG A 679 -30.75 -23.71 21.57
N VAL A 680 -29.72 -24.52 21.34
CA VAL A 680 -29.26 -25.12 20.08
C VAL A 680 -30.41 -25.84 19.35
N ALA A 681 -30.57 -25.56 18.06
CA ALA A 681 -31.30 -26.39 17.11
C ALA A 681 -30.55 -26.44 15.78
N PHE A 682 -30.00 -27.61 15.45
CA PHE A 682 -29.49 -27.95 14.12
C PHE A 682 -30.64 -28.19 13.15
N PRO A 683 -30.51 -27.78 11.88
CA PRO A 683 -31.14 -28.50 10.79
C PRO A 683 -30.10 -29.13 9.86
N ILE A 684 -30.24 -30.44 9.73
CA ILE A 684 -29.75 -31.29 8.65
C ILE A 684 -30.25 -30.70 7.32
N MET A 685 -29.33 -30.39 6.39
CA MET A 685 -29.69 -30.00 5.02
C MET A 685 -29.27 -31.09 4.02
N VAL A 686 -30.28 -31.49 3.25
CA VAL A 686 -30.31 -32.60 2.31
C VAL A 686 -29.61 -32.22 1.00
N LEU A 687 -28.68 -33.07 0.56
CA LEU A 687 -28.06 -33.04 -0.77
C LEU A 687 -29.09 -33.27 -1.87
N LEU A 688 -29.21 -32.35 -2.82
CA LEU A 688 -29.85 -32.56 -4.12
C LEU A 688 -28.81 -32.46 -5.23
N LEU A 689 -28.33 -33.62 -5.66
CA LEU A 689 -27.65 -33.84 -6.94
C LEU A 689 -28.71 -33.89 -8.05
N SER A 690 -28.48 -33.20 -9.16
CA SER A 690 -29.20 -33.42 -10.42
C SER A 690 -28.20 -33.68 -11.55
N PRO A 691 -28.32 -34.79 -12.29
CA PRO A 691 -27.44 -35.10 -13.41
C PRO A 691 -28.04 -34.65 -14.75
N VAL A 692 -27.15 -34.21 -15.64
CA VAL A 692 -27.42 -34.01 -17.06
C VAL A 692 -27.17 -35.33 -17.80
N LEU A 693 -28.19 -35.91 -18.43
CA LEU A 693 -28.04 -36.87 -19.51
C LEU A 693 -29.20 -36.70 -20.51
N ARG A 694 -28.86 -36.72 -21.79
CA ARG A 694 -29.71 -36.32 -22.92
C ARG A 694 -29.93 -37.52 -23.86
N VAL A 695 -31.13 -37.57 -24.47
CA VAL A 695 -31.54 -38.23 -25.75
C VAL A 695 -31.97 -39.73 -25.67
N PRO A 696 -32.90 -40.28 -26.53
CA PRO A 696 -33.80 -39.71 -27.57
C PRO A 696 -35.31 -40.07 -27.49
N ARG A 697 -36.08 -39.36 -28.33
CA ARG A 697 -37.48 -39.57 -28.77
C ARG A 697 -37.85 -41.00 -29.23
N ARG A 698 -39.06 -41.44 -28.84
CA ARG A 698 -40.11 -42.22 -29.55
C ARG A 698 -41.34 -42.11 -28.62
N GLY A 699 -42.55 -41.71 -29.00
CA GLY A 699 -43.41 -42.11 -30.10
C GLY A 699 -44.75 -42.58 -29.50
N SER A 700 -45.86 -42.12 -30.08
CA SER A 700 -47.22 -42.71 -30.04
C SER A 700 -48.29 -42.23 -29.02
N ARG A 701 -49.43 -41.86 -29.64
CA ARG A 701 -50.84 -42.12 -29.28
C ARG A 701 -51.61 -41.21 -28.31
N SER A 702 -52.56 -40.46 -28.91
CA SER A 702 -53.89 -40.13 -28.37
C SER A 702 -54.69 -41.38 -27.98
N PRO A 703 -55.73 -41.26 -27.13
CA PRO A 703 -57.11 -40.95 -27.58
C PRO A 703 -57.88 -40.05 -26.57
N ASP A 704 -58.67 -39.06 -27.02
CA ASP A 704 -60.11 -39.06 -27.33
C ASP A 704 -61.04 -38.52 -26.22
N GLY A 705 -62.04 -37.75 -26.67
CA GLY A 705 -63.32 -37.45 -26.02
C GLY A 705 -63.32 -36.20 -25.14
N GLY A 706 -64.08 -35.12 -25.38
CA GLY A 706 -65.36 -34.94 -26.07
C GLY A 706 -65.99 -33.61 -25.57
N PRO A 707 -67.16 -33.17 -26.08
CA PRO A 707 -67.32 -31.80 -26.61
C PRO A 707 -68.38 -30.93 -25.90
N ALA A 708 -68.40 -29.61 -26.19
CA ALA A 708 -69.52 -28.90 -26.87
C ALA A 708 -69.64 -27.37 -26.60
N ARG A 709 -69.58 -26.60 -27.70
CA ARG A 709 -70.43 -25.46 -28.14
C ARG A 709 -70.67 -24.23 -27.24
N GLY A 710 -70.32 -23.04 -27.77
CA GLY A 710 -70.90 -21.74 -27.37
C GLY A 710 -70.40 -20.50 -28.14
N ARG A 711 -71.10 -20.14 -29.22
CA ARG A 711 -71.21 -18.88 -30.02
C ARG A 711 -70.45 -17.57 -29.61
N SER A 712 -69.56 -17.10 -30.51
CA SER A 712 -69.38 -15.78 -31.24
C SER A 712 -70.10 -14.45 -30.78
N PRO A 713 -69.77 -13.24 -31.34
CA PRO A 713 -68.55 -12.39 -31.22
C PRO A 713 -68.85 -10.87 -30.99
N ALA A 714 -67.84 -9.99 -30.72
CA ALA A 714 -67.92 -8.54 -31.02
C ALA A 714 -66.57 -7.77 -30.95
N ASP A 715 -66.47 -6.79 -31.83
CA ASP A 715 -65.37 -5.85 -32.16
C ASP A 715 -64.89 -4.86 -31.07
N ARG A 716 -63.65 -4.36 -31.19
CA ARG A 716 -63.32 -2.96 -31.59
C ARG A 716 -61.81 -2.64 -31.57
N ARG A 717 -61.37 -1.91 -32.60
CA ARG A 717 -60.02 -1.34 -32.83
C ARG A 717 -59.78 -0.03 -32.04
N PRO A 718 -58.50 0.43 -31.90
CA PRO A 718 -58.13 1.66 -31.18
C PRO A 718 -57.97 2.89 -32.10
N GLY A 719 -58.10 4.08 -31.52
CA GLY A 719 -57.90 5.38 -32.17
C GLY A 719 -56.67 6.14 -31.65
N SER A 720 -55.98 6.83 -32.56
CA SER A 720 -54.86 7.77 -32.33
C SER A 720 -55.28 9.09 -31.67
N PRO A 721 -54.34 9.88 -31.11
CA PRO A 721 -54.56 11.30 -30.90
C PRO A 721 -53.71 12.21 -31.80
N VAL A 722 -54.34 13.35 -32.10
CA VAL A 722 -53.95 14.46 -32.97
C VAL A 722 -53.35 15.60 -32.14
N ARG A 723 -52.40 16.32 -32.76
CA ARG A 723 -51.82 17.63 -32.37
C ARG A 723 -52.86 18.71 -32.01
N THR A 724 -52.53 19.58 -31.07
CA THR A 724 -52.94 21.00 -31.10
C THR A 724 -51.89 21.91 -30.46
N ALA A 725 -51.76 23.10 -31.04
CA ALA A 725 -50.86 24.19 -30.68
C ALA A 725 -51.66 25.46 -30.31
N ARG A 726 -51.12 26.32 -29.43
CA ARG A 726 -51.27 27.81 -29.36
C ARG A 726 -50.53 28.32 -28.10
N ARG A 727 -49.48 29.16 -28.21
CA ARG A 727 -49.41 30.66 -28.22
C ARG A 727 -50.13 31.34 -27.04
N ALA A 728 -49.66 32.42 -26.38
CA ALA A 728 -48.44 33.24 -26.40
C ALA A 728 -48.54 34.35 -25.31
N ARG A 729 -47.39 35.02 -25.01
CA ARG A 729 -47.14 36.39 -24.48
C ARG A 729 -46.35 36.37 -23.16
N ARG A 730 -45.43 37.29 -22.81
CA ARG A 730 -44.57 38.32 -23.46
C ARG A 730 -43.73 38.88 -22.28
N GLY A 731 -42.44 39.16 -22.47
CA GLY A 731 -41.64 39.92 -21.50
C GLY A 731 -40.24 40.16 -22.04
N ALA A 732 -39.86 41.43 -22.19
CA ALA A 732 -38.69 41.91 -22.91
C ALA A 732 -37.44 42.02 -22.03
N GLY A 733 -36.26 41.99 -22.65
CA GLY A 733 -34.98 42.31 -22.04
C GLY A 733 -33.86 42.25 -23.08
N ASP A 734 -33.46 43.43 -23.56
CA ASP A 734 -32.48 43.68 -24.62
C ASP A 734 -31.04 43.59 -24.07
N GLY A 735 -30.11 43.00 -24.82
CA GLY A 735 -28.73 42.77 -24.40
C GLY A 735 -27.85 42.28 -25.55
N ARG A 736 -27.14 43.22 -26.18
CA ARG A 736 -26.31 43.05 -27.39
C ARG A 736 -24.95 42.36 -27.12
N ARG A 737 -24.47 41.65 -28.17
CA ARG A 737 -23.06 41.41 -28.61
C ARG A 737 -22.28 40.34 -27.81
N ARG A 738 -21.54 39.38 -28.38
CA ARG A 738 -20.95 39.10 -29.71
C ARG A 738 -20.86 37.57 -29.88
N SER A 739 -21.27 37.02 -31.02
CA SER A 739 -21.02 35.63 -31.41
C SER A 739 -19.80 35.57 -32.34
N VAL A 740 -18.78 34.81 -31.93
CA VAL A 740 -17.67 34.38 -32.78
C VAL A 740 -18.10 33.09 -33.48
N ALA A 741 -17.96 33.08 -34.80
CA ALA A 741 -18.32 31.95 -35.66
C ALA A 741 -17.28 30.82 -35.53
N LEU A 742 -17.75 29.60 -35.23
CA LEU A 742 -16.98 28.36 -35.38
C LEU A 742 -17.33 27.71 -36.73
N PRO A 743 -16.35 27.15 -37.47
CA PRO A 743 -16.60 26.53 -38.76
C PRO A 743 -17.25 25.13 -38.62
N SER A 744 -18.22 24.85 -39.47
CA SER A 744 -18.87 23.54 -39.61
C SER A 744 -17.89 22.49 -40.17
N PRO A 745 -17.92 21.23 -39.70
CA PRO A 745 -17.10 20.17 -40.25
C PRO A 745 -17.65 19.65 -41.58
N ALA A 746 -16.72 19.36 -42.48
CA ALA A 746 -16.95 18.86 -43.83
C ALA A 746 -17.64 17.49 -43.85
N ARG A 747 -18.60 17.33 -44.76
CA ARG A 747 -19.28 16.08 -45.07
C ARG A 747 -18.34 15.15 -45.86
N HIS A 748 -18.08 13.96 -45.35
CA HIS A 748 -17.52 12.86 -46.14
C HIS A 748 -18.59 12.20 -47.04
N PRO A 749 -18.25 11.80 -48.28
CA PRO A 749 -19.17 11.16 -49.20
C PRO A 749 -19.23 9.63 -49.01
N SER A 750 -20.43 9.07 -49.10
CA SER A 750 -20.71 7.63 -49.10
C SER A 750 -20.08 6.92 -50.32
N PRO A 751 -19.59 5.67 -50.19
CA PRO A 751 -19.11 4.91 -51.32
C PRO A 751 -20.28 4.24 -52.06
N ARG A 752 -20.27 4.40 -53.38
CA ARG A 752 -21.10 3.63 -54.31
C ARG A 752 -20.51 2.23 -54.51
N SER A 753 -21.43 1.27 -54.58
CA SER A 753 -21.29 -0.09 -55.10
C SER A 753 -20.33 -0.25 -56.29
N ARG A 754 -19.42 -1.22 -56.19
CA ARG A 754 -19.15 -2.25 -57.20
C ARG A 754 -18.51 -3.46 -56.57
#